data_AF-S4R9W8-F1
#
_entry.id   AF-S4R9W8-F1
#
_cell.length_a   1.000
_cell.length_b   1.000
_cell.length_c   1.000
_cell.angle_alpha   90.00
_cell.angle_beta   90.00
_cell.angle_gamma   90.00
#
_symmetry.space_group_name_H-M   'P 1'
#
loop_
_entity.id
_entity.type
_entity.pdbx_description
1 polymer ?
#
loop_
_entity_poly.entity_id
_entity_poly.type
_entity_poly.pdbx_seq_one_letter_code
_entity_poly.pdbx_strand_id
1 'polypeptide(L)'
;SSPDGSVGSIPGPRTSTPVERRARLAVRTNSWSPPATIPTKNDWVLDEKARVCMACQQEAFSMFNRRHHCRRCGRVVCTSCSSRTMVVDTYNSGPVRVCSQCYDYFHSDGPTEGEPGQEEVTDSPLQIILQAVEDNVWSMSLNTSTSQRIREEFYYDQAPSASLCVALLKLHSNTVQCSHQLIEHCRELSLTLNEPEVDSVLVIGIMRNLLFNAKMMFSSAGHSQDLGVCDSYISRVDVLKILVSASYRLIPSLYDILRPSAVTRLRDQLIQDERYLLAIEVSTKCGLDTSGVWSAWGMACMRAGCLSSAREKFSRCMRPPPDLNQTSMGSTVLQEVVQHLESIMPGSLSMDDDVMASLNELELLLKVEGSPVVAPHSPKAPPRDTRLEECLFYLQHYGTYLALVSFYGRHSRYHEALTFLLEKNCAEHVFVEGLLVPCLGKGQLDVLEKHLEELDPSLQRWRKYLIAACKSMDNKNMPNVLYALQCFMKDNVRAAMTCINFFRKGANSYAELATRLDFLERAKNHLNVALSEHSSSTPSQNAPFTLKMSKIQLSRNIRRIELQVEVTRFLSQYDTARAKPPPTLFDDNNVKSEVAGLLMLSGGNVEVGFGNAFRIIQEFQLPALTVYTRVARRLVEERQLHEVETLLRNVSESGSADPSDCDSIALDTVRAVAAATVKEIENLIMKIKNNSAKIEAHLLCGKLRAAYLVAVKLPSRDASRWVETIRKRAAELEQAVMVELCERWLSTHGDTAPPPGQSK
;
A
#
# COMPACT_ATOMS: atom_id res chain seq x y z
N SER A 1 -34.25 -99.30 52.40
CA SER A 1 -33.93 -100.44 53.27
C SER A 1 -32.51 -100.88 53.00
N SER A 2 -31.64 -100.84 54.00
CA SER A 2 -30.37 -101.59 54.02
C SER A 2 -30.68 -103.10 54.19
N PRO A 3 -29.75 -104.09 54.07
CA PRO A 3 -28.37 -104.05 54.55
C PRO A 3 -27.24 -104.75 53.71
N ASP A 4 -26.01 -104.49 54.16
CA ASP A 4 -24.76 -105.31 54.21
C ASP A 4 -24.20 -106.12 53.03
N GLY A 5 -22.85 -106.10 52.92
CA GLY A 5 -22.10 -107.20 52.28
C GLY A 5 -20.61 -107.01 51.92
N SER A 6 -19.70 -107.27 52.88
CA SER A 6 -18.33 -107.82 52.68
C SER A 6 -17.15 -106.93 52.20
N VAL A 7 -15.93 -107.45 52.44
CA VAL A 7 -14.62 -106.76 52.54
C VAL A 7 -13.63 -107.24 51.46
N GLY A 8 -12.75 -106.37 50.95
CA GLY A 8 -11.69 -106.76 50.01
C GLY A 8 -10.47 -105.80 49.93
N SER A 9 -9.37 -106.22 50.56
CA SER A 9 -7.94 -105.99 50.23
C SER A 9 -7.40 -104.61 49.79
N ILE A 10 -6.41 -104.11 50.54
CA ILE A 10 -5.60 -102.91 50.27
C ILE A 10 -4.34 -103.24 49.45
N PRO A 11 -4.00 -102.48 48.39
CA PRO A 11 -2.64 -102.35 47.86
C PRO A 11 -1.90 -101.16 48.52
N GLY A 12 -0.63 -101.35 48.89
CA GLY A 12 0.15 -100.37 49.67
C GLY A 12 0.56 -99.08 48.91
N PRO A 13 0.90 -97.99 49.63
CA PRO A 13 1.22 -96.70 49.03
C PRO A 13 2.64 -96.66 48.44
N ARG A 14 2.78 -96.11 47.23
CA ARG A 14 4.07 -95.74 46.63
C ARG A 14 4.77 -94.68 47.48
N THR A 15 6.08 -94.84 47.69
CA THR A 15 6.93 -93.91 48.43
C THR A 15 7.07 -92.57 47.71
N SER A 16 6.59 -91.48 48.31
CA SER A 16 6.72 -90.13 47.76
C SER A 16 8.03 -89.45 48.14
N THR A 17 8.59 -88.72 47.18
CA THR A 17 9.81 -87.90 47.29
C THR A 17 9.65 -86.76 48.30
N PRO A 18 10.75 -86.17 48.81
CA PRO A 18 10.68 -85.03 49.74
C PRO A 18 9.91 -83.83 49.15
N VAL A 19 10.03 -83.59 47.84
CA VAL A 19 9.34 -82.52 47.10
C VAL A 19 7.82 -82.76 47.08
N GLU A 20 7.38 -83.98 46.78
CA GLU A 20 5.95 -84.34 46.85
C GLU A 20 5.40 -84.26 48.27
N ARG A 21 6.24 -84.52 49.29
CA ARG A 21 5.86 -84.38 50.70
C ARG A 21 5.65 -82.91 51.10
N ARG A 22 6.54 -82.00 50.68
CA ARG A 22 6.37 -80.54 50.84
C ARG A 22 5.15 -80.01 50.08
N ALA A 23 4.90 -80.48 48.86
CA ALA A 23 3.71 -80.09 48.09
C ALA A 23 2.39 -80.50 48.78
N ARG A 24 2.31 -81.72 49.35
CA ARG A 24 1.12 -82.17 50.10
C ARG A 24 0.90 -81.42 51.41
N LEU A 25 1.95 -80.89 52.03
CA LEU A 25 1.83 -80.04 53.22
C LEU A 25 1.31 -78.64 52.86
N ALA A 26 1.82 -78.02 51.80
CA ALA A 26 1.39 -76.69 51.34
C ALA A 26 -0.12 -76.64 51.02
N VAL A 27 -0.67 -77.71 50.43
CA VAL A 27 -2.12 -77.85 50.16
C VAL A 27 -2.99 -77.83 51.43
N ARG A 28 -2.45 -78.18 52.61
CA ARG A 28 -3.19 -78.12 53.89
C ARG A 28 -3.10 -76.76 54.60
N THR A 29 -2.11 -75.93 54.26
CA THR A 29 -1.83 -74.64 54.91
C THR A 29 -2.13 -73.42 54.03
N ASN A 30 -2.70 -73.63 52.84
CA ASN A 30 -3.01 -72.60 51.85
C ASN A 30 -1.79 -71.73 51.45
N SER A 31 -0.57 -72.26 51.63
CA SER A 31 0.69 -71.61 51.29
C SER A 31 1.12 -71.99 49.88
N TRP A 32 1.78 -71.07 49.18
CA TRP A 32 2.15 -71.32 47.79
C TRP A 32 3.32 -72.31 47.66
N SER A 33 3.23 -73.23 46.69
CA SER A 33 4.31 -74.11 46.27
C SER A 33 4.56 -74.01 44.76
N PRO A 34 5.82 -74.14 44.28
CA PRO A 34 6.15 -74.12 42.86
C PRO A 34 5.56 -75.33 42.12
N PRO A 35 5.33 -75.23 40.79
CA PRO A 35 4.92 -76.35 39.95
C PRO A 35 5.87 -77.54 40.05
N ALA A 36 5.32 -78.76 40.00
CA ALA A 36 6.10 -80.00 40.14
C ALA A 36 7.06 -80.22 38.96
N THR A 37 6.65 -79.85 37.75
CA THR A 37 7.48 -79.79 36.54
C THR A 37 7.85 -78.34 36.24
N ILE A 38 9.05 -78.11 35.72
CA ILE A 38 9.49 -76.79 35.28
C ILE A 38 8.72 -76.41 34.01
N PRO A 39 7.98 -75.29 33.97
CA PRO A 39 7.16 -74.91 32.80
C PRO A 39 8.04 -74.50 31.62
N THR A 40 7.67 -74.89 30.40
CA THR A 40 8.34 -74.41 29.18
C THR A 40 8.03 -72.93 28.97
N LYS A 41 8.79 -72.24 28.11
CA LYS A 41 8.59 -70.81 27.83
C LYS A 41 7.17 -70.49 27.32
N ASN A 42 6.50 -71.44 26.67
CA ASN A 42 5.12 -71.29 26.19
C ASN A 42 4.07 -71.41 27.32
N ASP A 43 4.43 -72.04 28.44
CA ASP A 43 3.58 -72.23 29.61
C ASP A 43 3.73 -71.10 30.65
N TRP A 44 4.58 -70.10 30.36
CA TRP A 44 4.80 -68.96 31.25
C TRP A 44 3.57 -68.04 31.28
N VAL A 45 3.38 -67.36 32.41
CA VAL A 45 2.28 -66.41 32.55
C VAL A 45 2.55 -65.21 31.64
N LEU A 46 1.65 -65.00 30.66
CA LEU A 46 1.68 -63.84 29.77
C LEU A 46 1.63 -62.54 30.59
N ASP A 47 2.47 -61.57 30.22
CA ASP A 47 2.64 -60.31 30.97
C ASP A 47 1.34 -59.52 31.14
N GLU A 48 0.49 -59.53 30.12
CA GLU A 48 -0.85 -58.90 30.12
C GLU A 48 -1.76 -59.44 31.23
N LYS A 49 -1.59 -60.71 31.61
CA LYS A 49 -2.39 -61.38 32.67
C LYS A 49 -1.90 -61.04 34.08
N ALA A 50 -0.75 -60.38 34.22
CA ALA A 50 -0.19 -59.96 35.50
C ALA A 50 -0.18 -58.43 35.64
N ARG A 51 -1.08 -57.90 36.47
CA ARG A 51 -1.11 -56.47 36.86
C ARG A 51 -0.34 -56.17 38.14
N VAL A 52 -0.13 -57.17 38.99
CA VAL A 52 0.65 -57.09 40.25
C VAL A 52 1.60 -58.27 40.35
N CYS A 53 2.69 -58.11 41.11
CA CYS A 53 3.70 -59.12 41.36
C CYS A 53 3.10 -60.40 41.95
N MET A 54 3.24 -61.53 41.26
CA MET A 54 2.66 -62.81 41.68
C MET A 54 3.38 -63.46 42.89
N ALA A 55 4.39 -62.81 43.46
CA ALA A 55 5.09 -63.24 44.68
C ALA A 55 4.65 -62.41 45.91
N CYS A 56 4.86 -61.09 45.92
CA CYS A 56 4.48 -60.25 47.06
C CYS A 56 3.04 -59.73 47.02
N GLN A 57 2.39 -59.71 45.84
CA GLN A 57 1.04 -59.15 45.59
C GLN A 57 0.84 -57.65 45.91
N GLN A 58 1.81 -56.99 46.54
CA GLN A 58 1.80 -55.56 46.87
C GLN A 58 2.23 -54.68 45.69
N GLU A 59 3.23 -55.13 44.92
CA GLU A 59 3.85 -54.36 43.84
C GLU A 59 3.02 -54.38 42.57
N ALA A 60 2.46 -53.24 42.18
CA ALA A 60 1.78 -53.06 40.89
C ALA A 60 2.78 -52.81 39.76
N PHE A 61 2.60 -53.51 38.64
CA PHE A 61 3.47 -53.36 37.48
C PHE A 61 3.14 -52.07 36.71
N SER A 62 4.18 -51.31 36.38
CA SER A 62 4.09 -50.01 35.71
C SER A 62 5.31 -49.76 34.83
N MET A 63 5.36 -48.62 34.12
CA MET A 63 6.55 -48.18 33.36
C MET A 63 7.85 -48.18 34.21
N PHE A 64 7.73 -47.94 35.51
CA PHE A 64 8.85 -47.88 36.45
C PHE A 64 9.08 -49.17 37.24
N ASN A 65 8.08 -50.06 37.31
CA ASN A 65 8.14 -51.34 38.03
C ASN A 65 7.87 -52.49 37.07
N ARG A 66 8.95 -53.04 36.49
CA ARG A 66 8.87 -53.98 35.36
C ARG A 66 8.54 -55.41 35.78
N ARG A 67 8.03 -56.15 34.79
CA ARG A 67 7.69 -57.57 34.86
C ARG A 67 8.92 -58.44 34.61
N HIS A 68 9.12 -59.48 35.42
CA HIS A 68 10.17 -60.48 35.23
C HIS A 68 9.62 -61.89 35.44
N HIS A 69 9.91 -62.84 34.54
CA HIS A 69 9.52 -64.23 34.73
C HIS A 69 10.49 -64.99 35.65
N CYS A 70 9.95 -65.74 36.61
CA CYS A 70 10.71 -66.75 37.35
C CYS A 70 10.96 -67.98 36.47
N ARG A 71 12.23 -68.30 36.18
CA ARG A 71 12.59 -69.44 35.31
C ARG A 71 12.26 -70.81 35.93
N ARG A 72 11.92 -70.87 37.23
CA ARG A 72 11.49 -72.11 37.91
C ARG A 72 9.98 -72.34 37.92
N CYS A 73 9.15 -71.29 37.88
CA CYS A 73 7.69 -71.41 38.01
C CYS A 73 6.85 -70.62 37.00
N GLY A 74 7.47 -69.92 36.04
CA GLY A 74 6.79 -69.20 34.96
C GLY A 74 5.99 -67.95 35.40
N ARG A 75 5.98 -67.61 36.69
CA ARG A 75 5.26 -66.45 37.25
C ARG A 75 5.94 -65.13 36.94
N VAL A 76 5.13 -64.08 36.78
CA VAL A 76 5.57 -62.68 36.65
C VAL A 76 5.76 -62.05 38.02
N VAL A 77 6.95 -61.52 38.28
CA VAL A 77 7.37 -60.95 39.57
C VAL A 77 8.16 -59.64 39.38
N CYS A 78 8.19 -58.78 40.40
CA CYS A 78 8.99 -57.55 40.38
C CYS A 78 10.48 -57.83 40.63
N THR A 79 11.31 -56.80 40.45
CA THR A 79 12.77 -56.87 40.65
C THR A 79 13.13 -57.35 42.06
N SER A 80 12.53 -56.75 43.09
CA SER A 80 12.78 -57.07 44.50
C SER A 80 12.44 -58.52 44.86
N CYS A 81 11.38 -59.07 44.27
CA CYS A 81 10.99 -60.47 44.46
C CYS A 81 11.74 -61.46 43.55
N SER A 82 12.70 -61.00 42.74
CA SER A 82 13.46 -61.86 41.80
C SER A 82 14.95 -61.53 41.75
N SER A 83 15.49 -61.02 42.86
CA SER A 83 16.90 -60.64 43.01
C SER A 83 17.87 -61.83 43.08
N ARG A 84 17.39 -63.06 43.28
CA ARG A 84 18.21 -64.27 43.42
C ARG A 84 18.18 -65.15 42.17
N THR A 85 19.26 -65.88 41.95
CA THR A 85 19.41 -66.87 40.89
C THR A 85 19.65 -68.25 41.49
N MET A 86 19.26 -69.33 40.79
CA MET A 86 19.59 -70.70 41.20
C MET A 86 19.68 -71.61 39.97
N VAL A 87 20.37 -72.74 40.09
CA VAL A 87 20.39 -73.77 39.03
C VAL A 87 19.00 -74.39 38.89
N VAL A 88 18.56 -74.59 37.65
CA VAL A 88 17.26 -75.19 37.30
C VAL A 88 17.52 -76.19 36.18
N ASP A 89 17.16 -77.46 36.38
CA ASP A 89 17.65 -78.61 35.58
C ASP A 89 17.36 -78.53 34.07
N THR A 90 16.39 -77.74 33.63
CA THR A 90 16.12 -77.49 32.20
C THR A 90 17.06 -76.45 31.57
N TYR A 91 17.90 -75.79 32.36
CA TYR A 91 18.81 -74.72 31.97
C TYR A 91 20.25 -75.10 32.29
N ASN A 92 20.84 -75.97 31.46
CA ASN A 92 22.20 -76.52 31.59
C ASN A 92 23.32 -75.48 31.31
N SER A 93 23.22 -74.26 31.84
CA SER A 93 24.14 -73.15 31.53
C SER A 93 24.33 -72.17 32.70
N GLY A 94 24.25 -72.66 33.94
CA GLY A 94 24.47 -71.86 35.15
C GLY A 94 23.18 -71.40 35.86
N PRO A 95 23.30 -70.59 36.92
CA PRO A 95 22.16 -70.18 37.74
C PRO A 95 21.26 -69.15 37.02
N VAL A 96 19.95 -69.39 37.01
CA VAL A 96 18.95 -68.56 36.33
C VAL A 96 18.05 -67.81 37.32
N ARG A 97 17.49 -66.66 36.90
CA ARG A 97 16.61 -65.82 37.74
C ARG A 97 15.39 -66.59 38.24
N VAL A 98 15.18 -66.58 39.55
CA VAL A 98 14.01 -67.16 40.21
C VAL A 98 13.35 -66.17 41.15
N CYS A 99 12.07 -66.36 41.45
CA CYS A 99 11.42 -65.58 42.51
C CYS A 99 11.92 -66.03 43.90
N SER A 100 11.89 -65.14 44.88
CA SER A 100 12.25 -65.44 46.28
C SER A 100 11.55 -66.71 46.78
N GLN A 101 10.24 -66.81 46.59
CA GLN A 101 9.45 -67.99 46.98
C GLN A 101 9.93 -69.31 46.33
N CYS A 102 10.44 -69.29 45.09
CA CYS A 102 11.08 -70.48 44.51
C CYS A 102 12.42 -70.75 45.18
N TYR A 103 13.27 -69.73 45.29
CA TYR A 103 14.59 -69.85 45.90
C TYR A 103 14.47 -70.45 47.30
N ASP A 104 13.65 -69.84 48.16
CA ASP A 104 13.42 -70.25 49.54
C ASP A 104 12.80 -71.65 49.64
N TYR A 105 11.92 -72.06 48.71
CA TYR A 105 11.35 -73.42 48.71
C TYR A 105 12.41 -74.51 48.45
N PHE A 106 13.42 -74.23 47.63
CA PHE A 106 14.48 -75.17 47.27
C PHE A 106 15.76 -75.03 48.12
N HIS A 107 15.94 -73.93 48.86
CA HIS A 107 17.09 -73.68 49.74
C HIS A 107 16.72 -73.57 51.23
N SER A 108 15.48 -73.88 51.61
CA SER A 108 15.10 -74.06 53.01
C SER A 108 15.50 -75.45 53.49
N ASP A 109 16.63 -75.55 54.17
CA ASP A 109 16.90 -76.65 55.09
C ASP A 109 15.97 -76.56 56.33
N GLY A 110 15.92 -77.64 57.12
CA GLY A 110 14.99 -77.78 58.24
C GLY A 110 15.24 -76.80 59.40
N PRO A 111 14.28 -76.63 60.32
CA PRO A 111 14.46 -75.77 61.49
C PRO A 111 15.52 -76.36 62.42
N THR A 112 16.64 -75.68 62.59
CA THR A 112 17.62 -75.94 63.64
C THR A 112 17.44 -74.94 64.78
N GLU A 113 17.03 -75.44 65.95
CA GLU A 113 17.12 -74.70 67.22
C GLU A 113 18.59 -74.65 67.68
N GLY A 114 19.08 -73.53 68.24
CA GLY A 114 20.44 -73.45 68.79
C GLY A 114 21.08 -72.06 68.93
N GLU A 115 20.60 -71.28 69.91
CA GLU A 115 21.27 -70.21 70.70
C GLU A 115 22.11 -69.04 70.08
N PRO A 116 22.29 -67.90 70.81
CA PRO A 116 22.93 -66.68 70.30
C PRO A 116 24.34 -66.36 70.88
N GLY A 117 25.17 -65.70 70.07
CA GLY A 117 26.43 -65.00 70.41
C GLY A 117 27.07 -64.43 69.13
N GLN A 118 27.27 -63.11 68.97
CA GLN A 118 28.52 -62.37 69.26
C GLN A 118 29.79 -63.05 68.69
N GLU A 119 30.73 -62.48 67.93
CA GLU A 119 30.97 -61.16 67.29
C GLU A 119 32.17 -61.37 66.29
N GLU A 120 32.66 -60.46 65.41
CA GLU A 120 32.50 -59.01 65.19
C GLU A 120 32.81 -58.63 63.69
N VAL A 121 32.06 -57.68 63.11
CA VAL A 121 32.53 -56.53 62.28
C VAL A 121 33.23 -56.66 60.89
N THR A 122 33.01 -55.60 60.09
CA THR A 122 33.54 -55.29 58.74
C THR A 122 33.30 -56.31 57.62
N ASP A 123 32.22 -56.09 56.87
CA ASP A 123 32.48 -55.69 55.48
C ASP A 123 31.53 -54.58 55.02
N SER A 124 32.04 -53.64 54.24
CA SER A 124 31.27 -52.46 53.79
C SER A 124 30.26 -52.88 52.70
N PRO A 125 29.07 -52.26 52.60
CA PRO A 125 28.18 -52.46 51.45
C PRO A 125 28.89 -52.25 50.10
N LEU A 126 29.93 -51.40 50.08
CA LEU A 126 30.78 -51.18 48.91
C LEU A 126 31.63 -52.40 48.52
N GLN A 127 32.07 -53.24 49.46
CA GLN A 127 32.91 -54.40 49.17
C GLN A 127 32.12 -55.50 48.47
N ILE A 128 30.91 -55.78 48.95
CA ILE A 128 29.96 -56.71 48.32
C ILE A 128 29.54 -56.22 46.93
N ILE A 129 29.37 -54.90 46.76
CA ILE A 129 29.11 -54.29 45.45
C ILE A 129 30.33 -54.41 44.51
N LEU A 130 31.55 -54.22 45.01
CA LEU A 130 32.78 -54.39 44.22
C LEU A 130 32.96 -55.84 43.74
N GLN A 131 32.76 -56.83 44.61
CA GLN A 131 32.82 -58.25 44.25
C GLN A 131 31.78 -58.59 43.16
N ALA A 132 30.54 -58.09 43.30
CA ALA A 132 29.48 -58.28 42.30
C ALA A 132 29.71 -57.52 40.98
N VAL A 133 30.58 -56.50 40.97
CA VAL A 133 31.02 -55.78 39.77
C VAL A 133 32.19 -56.52 39.08
N GLU A 134 33.09 -57.15 39.82
CA GLU A 134 34.12 -58.04 39.26
C GLU A 134 33.52 -59.26 38.56
N ASP A 135 32.45 -59.86 39.10
CA ASP A 135 31.72 -60.96 38.45
C ASP A 135 30.87 -60.51 37.24
N ASN A 136 30.66 -59.20 37.05
CA ASN A 136 29.85 -58.62 35.96
C ASN A 136 30.62 -57.63 35.09
N VAL A 137 31.90 -57.91 34.78
CA VAL A 137 32.66 -57.15 33.79
C VAL A 137 32.03 -57.28 32.41
N TRP A 138 31.27 -56.25 32.02
CA TRP A 138 30.81 -56.04 30.65
C TRP A 138 32.00 -55.76 29.73
N SER A 139 32.58 -56.83 29.18
CA SER A 139 33.56 -56.76 28.10
C SER A 139 32.83 -56.69 26.75
N MET A 140 33.26 -55.78 25.86
CA MET A 140 32.80 -55.79 24.47
C MET A 140 33.38 -57.02 23.76
N SER A 141 32.59 -58.08 23.66
CA SER A 141 32.96 -59.31 22.96
C SER A 141 32.60 -59.24 21.48
N LEU A 142 33.51 -59.71 20.62
CA LEU A 142 33.26 -59.94 19.19
C LEU A 142 32.49 -61.25 18.92
N ASN A 143 32.16 -62.03 19.97
CA ASN A 143 31.40 -63.26 19.81
C ASN A 143 29.92 -62.96 19.53
N THR A 144 29.52 -63.06 18.25
CA THR A 144 28.17 -62.81 17.75
C THR A 144 27.08 -63.53 18.56
N SER A 145 27.32 -64.77 19.00
CA SER A 145 26.34 -65.56 19.78
C SER A 145 26.13 -65.00 21.19
N THR A 146 27.20 -64.55 21.86
CA THR A 146 27.13 -63.90 23.16
C THR A 146 26.47 -62.52 23.03
N SER A 147 26.86 -61.73 22.02
CA SER A 147 26.24 -60.43 21.75
C SER A 147 24.75 -60.57 21.40
N GLN A 148 24.36 -61.62 20.68
CA GLN A 148 22.96 -61.89 20.36
C GLN A 148 22.16 -62.29 21.60
N ARG A 149 22.66 -63.20 22.44
CA ARG A 149 22.02 -63.51 23.73
C ARG A 149 21.91 -62.29 24.63
N ILE A 150 22.94 -61.43 24.69
CA ILE A 150 22.88 -60.18 25.46
C ILE A 150 21.81 -59.23 24.88
N ARG A 151 21.64 -59.12 23.56
CA ARG A 151 20.57 -58.32 22.95
C ARG A 151 19.17 -58.90 23.20
N GLU A 152 19.05 -60.22 23.28
CA GLU A 152 17.79 -60.94 23.58
C GLU A 152 17.44 -60.89 25.09
N GLU A 153 18.44 -60.85 25.98
CA GLU A 153 18.25 -60.74 27.44
C GLU A 153 18.17 -59.29 27.94
N PHE A 154 18.90 -58.37 27.31
CA PHE A 154 18.91 -56.92 27.56
C PHE A 154 18.44 -56.15 26.32
N TYR A 155 17.16 -56.30 25.99
CA TYR A 155 16.50 -55.23 25.23
C TYR A 155 16.28 -54.04 26.18
N TYR A 156 16.63 -52.83 25.73
CA TYR A 156 16.22 -51.64 26.46
C TYR A 156 14.75 -51.36 26.12
N ASP A 157 13.83 -51.56 27.09
CA ASP A 157 12.47 -50.95 27.08
C ASP A 157 12.47 -49.41 26.93
N GLN A 158 13.66 -48.79 26.95
CA GLN A 158 13.91 -47.36 26.84
C GLN A 158 14.85 -47.08 25.64
N ALA A 159 14.81 -47.92 24.61
CA ALA A 159 15.38 -47.58 23.32
C ALA A 159 14.44 -46.59 22.59
N PRO A 160 14.95 -45.48 22.03
CA PRO A 160 16.36 -45.07 21.94
C PRO A 160 16.90 -44.39 23.22
N SER A 161 18.05 -44.87 23.73
CA SER A 161 18.74 -44.23 24.85
C SER A 161 19.70 -43.14 24.37
N ALA A 162 19.24 -41.88 24.39
CA ALA A 162 20.05 -40.71 24.03
C ALA A 162 21.34 -40.62 24.87
N SER A 163 21.26 -40.92 26.17
CA SER A 163 22.39 -40.90 27.09
C SER A 163 23.48 -41.90 26.72
N LEU A 164 23.10 -43.11 26.27
CA LEU A 164 24.05 -44.13 25.83
C LEU A 164 24.72 -43.73 24.50
N CYS A 165 23.95 -43.20 23.55
CA CYS A 165 24.48 -42.66 22.29
C CYS A 165 25.54 -41.57 22.53
N VAL A 166 25.22 -40.59 23.38
CA VAL A 166 26.15 -39.52 23.78
C VAL A 166 27.38 -40.06 24.53
N ALA A 167 27.21 -41.04 25.42
CA ALA A 167 28.32 -41.63 26.16
C ALA A 167 29.32 -42.36 25.23
N LEU A 168 28.81 -43.11 24.24
CA LEU A 168 29.64 -43.77 23.22
C LEU A 168 30.37 -42.76 22.33
N LEU A 169 29.66 -41.73 21.85
CA LEU A 169 30.27 -40.69 21.01
C LEU A 169 31.32 -39.84 21.73
N LYS A 170 31.24 -39.70 23.06
CA LYS A 170 32.28 -39.05 23.88
C LYS A 170 33.60 -39.82 23.99
N LEU A 171 33.62 -41.12 23.63
CA LEU A 171 34.85 -41.92 23.59
C LEU A 171 35.62 -41.75 22.27
N HIS A 172 35.05 -41.08 21.28
CA HIS A 172 35.67 -40.85 19.98
C HIS A 172 36.64 -39.66 20.01
N SER A 173 37.75 -39.76 19.28
CA SER A 173 38.81 -38.74 19.29
C SER A 173 38.42 -37.41 18.63
N ASN A 174 37.45 -37.43 17.71
CA ASN A 174 36.96 -36.23 17.01
C ASN A 174 35.59 -35.78 17.54
N THR A 175 35.62 -34.93 18.57
CA THR A 175 34.43 -34.32 19.21
C THR A 175 33.56 -33.53 18.24
N VAL A 176 34.15 -32.82 17.27
CA VAL A 176 33.43 -31.98 16.29
C VAL A 176 32.62 -32.85 15.33
N GLN A 177 33.22 -33.89 14.77
CA GLN A 177 32.54 -34.84 13.90
C GLN A 177 31.39 -35.55 14.64
N CYS A 178 31.59 -35.96 15.90
CA CYS A 178 30.53 -36.54 16.72
C CYS A 178 29.39 -35.57 17.00
N SER A 179 29.68 -34.27 17.14
CA SER A 179 28.67 -33.23 17.33
C SER A 179 27.80 -33.05 16.07
N HIS A 180 28.39 -33.14 14.87
CA HIS A 180 27.62 -33.17 13.62
C HIS A 180 26.81 -34.47 13.46
N GLN A 181 27.32 -35.63 13.89
CA GLN A 181 26.56 -36.90 13.86
C GLN A 181 25.33 -36.84 14.79
N LEU A 182 25.44 -36.22 15.97
CA LEU A 182 24.29 -35.96 16.85
C LEU A 182 23.21 -35.09 16.16
N ILE A 183 23.60 -34.09 15.36
CA ILE A 183 22.67 -33.29 14.55
C ILE A 183 22.03 -34.15 13.44
N GLU A 184 22.80 -35.03 12.78
CA GLU A 184 22.27 -35.91 11.73
C GLU A 184 21.21 -36.87 12.27
N HIS A 185 21.46 -37.51 13.40
CA HIS A 185 20.46 -38.35 14.07
C HIS A 185 19.19 -37.58 14.45
N CYS A 186 19.28 -36.28 14.77
CA CYS A 186 18.09 -35.46 14.98
C CYS A 186 17.29 -35.22 13.70
N ARG A 187 17.93 -35.20 12.52
CA ARG A 187 17.23 -35.12 11.23
C ARG A 187 16.53 -36.44 10.92
N GLU A 188 17.21 -37.57 11.09
CA GLU A 188 16.65 -38.91 10.92
C GLU A 188 15.42 -39.12 11.81
N LEU A 189 15.54 -38.83 13.12
CA LEU A 189 14.44 -38.88 14.08
C LEU A 189 13.28 -37.93 13.75
N SER A 190 13.53 -36.83 13.05
CA SER A 190 12.45 -35.91 12.66
C SER A 190 11.53 -36.46 11.57
N LEU A 191 11.99 -37.47 10.81
CA LEU A 191 11.19 -38.10 9.76
C LEU A 191 10.14 -39.06 10.35
N THR A 192 10.41 -39.66 11.51
CA THR A 192 9.50 -40.61 12.16
C THR A 192 8.38 -39.94 12.96
N LEU A 193 8.35 -38.61 13.07
CA LEU A 193 7.35 -37.85 13.84
C LEU A 193 5.92 -37.96 13.28
N ASN A 194 5.73 -38.44 12.06
CA ASN A 194 4.40 -38.67 11.47
C ASN A 194 3.95 -40.14 11.56
N GLU A 195 4.80 -41.05 12.07
CA GLU A 195 4.47 -42.47 12.16
C GLU A 195 3.52 -42.73 13.35
N PRO A 196 2.36 -43.39 13.13
CA PRO A 196 1.33 -43.53 14.17
C PRO A 196 1.74 -44.45 15.32
N GLU A 197 2.77 -45.28 15.14
CA GLU A 197 3.31 -46.20 16.15
C GLU A 197 4.38 -45.55 17.05
N VAL A 198 4.78 -44.30 16.76
CA VAL A 198 5.90 -43.62 17.42
C VAL A 198 5.42 -42.58 18.43
N ASP A 199 5.94 -42.65 19.67
CA ASP A 199 5.78 -41.58 20.65
C ASP A 199 6.57 -40.33 20.22
N SER A 200 5.89 -39.46 19.50
CA SER A 200 6.45 -38.20 19.00
C SER A 200 6.89 -37.25 20.12
N VAL A 201 6.32 -37.34 21.33
CA VAL A 201 6.73 -36.52 22.48
C VAL A 201 8.08 -37.01 23.01
N LEU A 202 8.25 -38.33 23.11
CA LEU A 202 9.52 -38.96 23.47
C LEU A 202 10.61 -38.67 22.43
N VAL A 203 10.31 -38.80 21.13
CA VAL A 203 11.26 -38.50 20.04
C VAL A 203 11.71 -37.04 20.06
N ILE A 204 10.80 -36.08 20.27
CA ILE A 204 11.15 -34.67 20.46
C ILE A 204 12.04 -34.46 21.69
N GLY A 205 11.78 -35.17 22.79
CA GLY A 205 12.63 -35.17 23.98
C GLY A 205 14.05 -35.68 23.70
N ILE A 206 14.18 -36.75 22.94
CA ILE A 206 15.45 -37.33 22.48
C ILE A 206 16.20 -36.32 21.57
N MET A 207 15.54 -35.78 20.54
CA MET A 207 16.12 -34.78 19.63
C MET A 207 16.67 -33.56 20.41
N ARG A 208 15.90 -33.04 21.37
CA ARG A 208 16.35 -31.92 22.22
C ARG A 208 17.56 -32.30 23.09
N ASN A 209 17.62 -33.53 23.61
CA ASN A 209 18.76 -34.03 24.39
C ASN A 209 20.04 -34.17 23.53
N LEU A 210 19.91 -34.74 22.34
CA LEU A 210 21.02 -34.92 21.39
C LEU A 210 21.58 -33.55 20.94
N LEU A 211 20.71 -32.60 20.55
CA LEU A 211 21.13 -31.24 20.18
C LEU A 211 21.79 -30.47 21.33
N PHE A 212 21.30 -30.61 22.56
CA PHE A 212 21.92 -29.99 23.72
C PHE A 212 23.33 -30.56 23.97
N ASN A 213 23.50 -31.88 23.87
CA ASN A 213 24.82 -32.51 23.99
C ASN A 213 25.75 -32.11 22.83
N ALA A 214 25.26 -32.01 21.60
CA ALA A 214 26.03 -31.49 20.46
C ALA A 214 26.52 -30.06 20.73
N LYS A 215 25.65 -29.16 21.24
CA LYS A 215 26.04 -27.80 21.66
C LYS A 215 27.15 -27.81 22.72
N MET A 216 27.01 -28.64 23.75
CA MET A 216 28.03 -28.79 24.80
C MET A 216 29.37 -29.30 24.24
N MET A 217 29.32 -30.25 23.30
CA MET A 217 30.51 -30.82 22.66
C MET A 217 31.22 -29.79 21.74
N PHE A 218 30.50 -29.04 20.90
CA PHE A 218 31.07 -27.91 20.15
C PHE A 218 31.69 -26.85 21.08
N SER A 219 31.03 -26.54 22.21
CA SER A 219 31.56 -25.60 23.20
C SER A 219 32.86 -26.11 23.83
N SER A 220 32.96 -27.41 24.13
CA SER A 220 34.19 -28.02 24.66
C SER A 220 35.33 -28.08 23.63
N ALA A 221 35.00 -28.10 22.34
CA ALA A 221 35.95 -28.06 21.23
C ALA A 221 36.31 -26.62 20.77
N GLY A 222 35.76 -25.58 21.41
CA GLY A 222 36.00 -24.18 21.04
C GLY A 222 35.38 -23.73 19.70
N HIS A 223 34.48 -24.53 19.11
CA HIS A 223 33.95 -24.29 17.77
C HIS A 223 32.74 -23.35 17.79
N SER A 224 32.99 -22.05 17.82
CA SER A 224 31.95 -21.03 18.05
C SER A 224 30.90 -20.89 16.95
N GLN A 225 31.23 -21.25 15.71
CA GLN A 225 30.32 -21.11 14.55
C GLN A 225 29.11 -22.06 14.66
N ASP A 226 29.32 -23.30 15.10
CA ASP A 226 28.26 -24.32 15.20
C ASP A 226 27.37 -24.16 16.45
N LEU A 227 27.76 -23.33 17.43
CA LEU A 227 26.90 -23.04 18.58
C LEU A 227 25.60 -22.35 18.15
N GLY A 228 25.69 -21.37 17.25
CA GLY A 228 24.51 -20.69 16.68
C GLY A 228 23.69 -21.61 15.77
N VAL A 229 24.33 -22.59 15.13
CA VAL A 229 23.66 -23.64 14.37
C VAL A 229 22.82 -24.51 15.32
N CYS A 230 23.42 -25.05 16.39
CA CYS A 230 22.70 -25.81 17.41
C CYS A 230 21.52 -25.05 18.03
N ASP A 231 21.68 -23.76 18.35
CA ASP A 231 20.58 -22.95 18.91
C ASP A 231 19.43 -22.75 17.91
N SER A 232 19.73 -22.63 16.60
CA SER A 232 18.72 -22.64 15.54
C SER A 232 17.97 -23.97 15.49
N TYR A 233 18.68 -25.11 15.50
CA TYR A 233 18.07 -26.44 15.53
C TYR A 233 17.20 -26.65 16.79
N ILE A 234 17.65 -26.24 17.97
CA ILE A 234 16.89 -26.37 19.23
C ILE A 234 15.60 -25.53 19.14
N SER A 235 15.68 -24.30 18.63
CA SER A 235 14.49 -23.46 18.40
C SER A 235 13.50 -24.15 17.45
N ARG A 236 13.98 -24.76 16.35
CA ARG A 236 13.11 -25.54 15.44
C ARG A 236 12.47 -26.76 16.09
N VAL A 237 13.20 -27.51 16.92
CA VAL A 237 12.64 -28.65 17.67
C VAL A 237 11.57 -28.19 18.66
N ASP A 238 11.71 -27.01 19.26
CA ASP A 238 10.65 -26.43 20.09
C ASP A 238 9.38 -26.04 19.29
N VAL A 239 9.50 -25.72 18.00
CA VAL A 239 8.33 -25.54 17.12
C VAL A 239 7.69 -26.89 16.76
N LEU A 240 8.49 -27.93 16.48
CA LEU A 240 7.96 -29.28 16.27
C LEU A 240 7.24 -29.79 17.53
N LYS A 241 7.78 -29.51 18.73
CA LYS A 241 7.14 -29.81 20.01
C LYS A 241 5.75 -29.18 20.13
N ILE A 242 5.63 -27.91 19.74
CA ILE A 242 4.36 -27.16 19.75
C ILE A 242 3.33 -27.84 18.83
N LEU A 243 3.72 -28.23 17.61
CA LEU A 243 2.84 -28.97 16.68
C LEU A 243 2.40 -30.33 17.23
N VAL A 244 3.33 -31.10 17.81
CA VAL A 244 3.06 -32.41 18.44
C VAL A 244 2.11 -32.26 19.63
N SER A 245 2.34 -31.28 20.51
CA SER A 245 1.48 -31.00 21.67
C SER A 245 0.08 -30.54 21.28
N ALA A 246 -0.06 -29.87 20.12
CA ALA A 246 -1.35 -29.52 19.53
C ALA A 246 -2.01 -30.65 18.72
N SER A 247 -1.41 -31.86 18.67
CA SER A 247 -1.87 -33.01 17.88
C SER A 247 -2.12 -32.68 16.39
N TYR A 248 -1.27 -31.83 15.82
CA TYR A 248 -1.37 -31.43 14.41
C TYR A 248 -0.94 -32.57 13.48
N ARG A 249 -1.75 -32.88 12.46
CA ARG A 249 -1.62 -34.10 11.63
C ARG A 249 -0.39 -34.13 10.70
N LEU A 250 0.20 -32.98 10.39
CA LEU A 250 1.29 -32.88 9.41
C LEU A 250 2.49 -32.20 10.08
N ILE A 251 3.36 -33.00 10.68
CA ILE A 251 4.57 -32.50 11.32
C ILE A 251 5.68 -32.43 10.25
N PRO A 252 6.22 -31.25 9.92
CA PRO A 252 7.30 -31.13 8.95
C PRO A 252 8.60 -31.72 9.50
N SER A 253 9.49 -32.18 8.62
CA SER A 253 10.81 -32.62 9.06
C SER A 253 11.64 -31.45 9.62
N LEU A 254 12.69 -31.78 10.38
CA LEU A 254 13.63 -30.80 10.91
C LEU A 254 14.36 -30.05 9.77
N TYR A 255 14.58 -30.72 8.63
CA TYR A 255 15.15 -30.08 7.43
C TYR A 255 14.17 -29.10 6.78
N ASP A 256 12.88 -29.44 6.73
CA ASP A 256 11.86 -28.56 6.18
C ASP A 256 11.71 -27.28 6.99
N ILE A 257 11.49 -27.40 8.30
CA ILE A 257 11.19 -26.27 9.18
C ILE A 257 12.37 -25.30 9.37
N LEU A 258 13.59 -25.70 9.02
CA LEU A 258 14.75 -24.78 8.94
C LEU A 258 14.62 -23.79 7.77
N ARG A 259 13.96 -24.16 6.67
CA ARG A 259 13.81 -23.33 5.48
C ARG A 259 12.74 -22.26 5.74
N PRO A 260 13.05 -20.95 5.70
CA PRO A 260 12.09 -19.90 6.03
C PRO A 260 10.78 -19.99 5.24
N SER A 261 10.85 -20.33 3.95
CA SER A 261 9.66 -20.48 3.09
C SER A 261 8.75 -21.64 3.49
N ALA A 262 9.29 -22.70 4.11
CA ALA A 262 8.48 -23.82 4.60
C ALA A 262 7.72 -23.42 5.88
N VAL A 263 8.34 -22.62 6.75
CA VAL A 263 7.67 -22.06 7.93
C VAL A 263 6.55 -21.11 7.52
N THR A 264 6.76 -20.26 6.51
CA THR A 264 5.70 -19.40 5.96
C THR A 264 4.54 -20.25 5.42
N ARG A 265 4.82 -21.30 4.63
CA ARG A 265 3.77 -22.23 4.15
C ARG A 265 3.05 -22.94 5.29
N LEU A 266 3.76 -23.39 6.33
CA LEU A 266 3.16 -24.01 7.51
C LEU A 266 2.23 -23.03 8.23
N ARG A 267 2.67 -21.79 8.47
CA ARG A 267 1.82 -20.73 9.07
C ARG A 267 0.56 -20.51 8.23
N ASP A 268 0.71 -20.41 6.91
CA ASP A 268 -0.39 -20.12 6.00
C ASP A 268 -1.37 -21.31 5.91
N GLN A 269 -0.88 -22.55 6.00
CA GLN A 269 -1.70 -23.75 6.15
C GLN A 269 -2.43 -23.78 7.50
N LEU A 270 -1.75 -23.44 8.60
CA LEU A 270 -2.39 -23.35 9.93
C LEU A 270 -3.46 -22.25 9.99
N ILE A 271 -3.33 -21.19 9.19
CA ILE A 271 -4.39 -20.18 8.99
C ILE A 271 -5.59 -20.76 8.22
N GLN A 272 -5.34 -21.58 7.19
CA GLN A 272 -6.38 -22.26 6.41
C GLN A 272 -7.13 -23.32 7.24
N ASP A 273 -6.43 -24.03 8.12
CA ASP A 273 -6.98 -25.01 9.06
C ASP A 273 -7.60 -24.36 10.33
N GLU A 274 -7.78 -23.03 10.34
CA GLU A 274 -8.32 -22.21 11.44
C GLU A 274 -7.59 -22.37 12.79
N ARG A 275 -6.35 -22.88 12.77
CA ARG A 275 -5.47 -23.06 13.94
C ARG A 275 -4.69 -21.78 14.28
N TYR A 276 -5.38 -20.65 14.42
CA TYR A 276 -4.76 -19.31 14.55
C TYR A 276 -3.78 -19.18 15.73
N LEU A 277 -4.10 -19.74 16.91
CA LEU A 277 -3.19 -19.74 18.07
C LEU A 277 -1.87 -20.46 17.74
N LEU A 278 -1.96 -21.63 17.10
CA LEU A 278 -0.80 -22.43 16.69
C LEU A 278 0.03 -21.67 15.64
N ALA A 279 -0.61 -20.99 14.69
CA ALA A 279 0.05 -20.14 13.71
C ALA A 279 0.79 -18.93 14.36
N ILE A 280 0.25 -18.34 15.44
CA ILE A 280 0.92 -17.28 16.21
C ILE A 280 2.15 -17.83 16.95
N GLU A 281 2.03 -18.98 17.62
CA GLU A 281 3.14 -19.60 18.35
C GLU A 281 4.28 -19.99 17.42
N VAL A 282 3.97 -20.64 16.29
CA VAL A 282 4.92 -20.95 15.21
C VAL A 282 5.59 -19.67 14.71
N SER A 283 4.81 -18.62 14.41
CA SER A 283 5.36 -17.36 13.89
C SER A 283 6.32 -16.69 14.88
N THR A 284 5.92 -16.60 16.15
CA THR A 284 6.70 -15.97 17.22
C THR A 284 8.02 -16.72 17.47
N LYS A 285 7.99 -18.06 17.52
CA LYS A 285 9.19 -18.88 17.68
C LYS A 285 10.13 -18.84 16.47
N CYS A 286 9.58 -18.60 15.28
CA CYS A 286 10.35 -18.56 14.03
C CYS A 286 10.81 -17.15 13.61
N GLY A 287 10.46 -16.10 14.36
CA GLY A 287 10.76 -14.72 13.99
C GLY A 287 9.96 -14.21 12.77
N LEU A 288 8.81 -14.82 12.47
CA LEU A 288 7.89 -14.34 11.43
C LEU A 288 6.96 -13.26 11.99
N ASP A 289 6.55 -12.33 11.12
CA ASP A 289 5.50 -11.37 11.46
C ASP A 289 4.17 -12.09 11.76
N THR A 290 3.55 -11.66 12.86
CA THR A 290 2.26 -12.17 13.36
C THR A 290 1.08 -11.35 12.86
N SER A 291 1.29 -10.15 12.29
CA SER A 291 0.23 -9.25 11.83
C SER A 291 -0.72 -9.92 10.84
N GLY A 292 -0.18 -10.69 9.87
CA GLY A 292 -0.97 -11.46 8.92
C GLY A 292 -1.86 -12.55 9.58
N VAL A 293 -1.39 -13.18 10.68
CA VAL A 293 -2.17 -14.19 11.42
C VAL A 293 -3.32 -13.54 12.17
N TRP A 294 -3.05 -12.42 12.87
CA TRP A 294 -4.08 -11.66 13.58
C TRP A 294 -5.13 -11.07 12.64
N SER A 295 -4.72 -10.60 11.45
CA SER A 295 -5.63 -10.11 10.41
C SER A 295 -6.55 -11.23 9.90
N ALA A 296 -5.99 -12.40 9.57
CA ALA A 296 -6.78 -13.56 9.13
C ALA A 296 -7.77 -14.03 10.22
N TRP A 297 -7.32 -14.09 11.48
CA TRP A 297 -8.18 -14.45 12.61
C TRP A 297 -9.30 -13.41 12.84
N GLY A 298 -8.98 -12.12 12.82
CA GLY A 298 -9.98 -11.04 12.94
C GLY A 298 -11.03 -11.10 11.84
N MET A 299 -10.62 -11.40 10.60
CA MET A 299 -11.53 -11.59 9.46
C MET A 299 -12.39 -12.84 9.59
N ALA A 300 -11.86 -13.94 10.14
CA ALA A 300 -12.66 -15.13 10.47
C ALA A 300 -13.71 -14.83 11.55
N CYS A 301 -13.34 -14.13 12.63
CA CYS A 301 -14.29 -13.67 13.64
C CYS A 301 -15.38 -12.75 13.05
N MET A 302 -15.02 -11.87 12.13
CA MET A 302 -15.96 -10.97 11.45
C MET A 302 -16.96 -11.73 10.57
N ARG A 303 -16.50 -12.73 9.81
CA ARG A 303 -17.36 -13.63 9.01
C ARG A 303 -18.29 -14.49 9.87
N ALA A 304 -17.86 -14.83 11.08
CA ALA A 304 -18.68 -15.55 12.07
C ALA A 304 -19.69 -14.64 12.80
N GLY A 305 -19.71 -13.33 12.54
CA GLY A 305 -20.59 -12.36 13.20
C GLY A 305 -20.06 -11.81 14.53
N CYS A 306 -18.97 -12.39 15.08
CA CYS A 306 -18.40 -12.03 16.38
C CYS A 306 -17.55 -10.75 16.31
N LEU A 307 -18.22 -9.61 16.14
CA LEU A 307 -17.60 -8.27 15.98
C LEU A 307 -16.73 -7.91 17.19
N SER A 308 -17.18 -8.24 18.39
CA SER A 308 -16.44 -8.04 19.66
C SER A 308 -15.03 -8.67 19.61
N SER A 309 -14.96 -9.94 19.23
CA SER A 309 -13.71 -10.69 19.06
C SER A 309 -12.89 -10.17 17.88
N ALA A 310 -13.53 -9.83 16.76
CA ALA A 310 -12.86 -9.27 15.59
C ALA A 310 -12.09 -7.98 15.93
N ARG A 311 -12.74 -7.04 16.64
CA ARG A 311 -12.09 -5.81 17.13
C ARG A 311 -10.85 -6.09 17.98
N GLU A 312 -10.92 -7.06 18.90
CA GLU A 312 -9.76 -7.43 19.73
C GLU A 312 -8.59 -7.96 18.88
N LYS A 313 -8.85 -8.84 17.89
CA LYS A 313 -7.79 -9.39 17.03
C LYS A 313 -7.20 -8.31 16.11
N PHE A 314 -8.06 -7.48 15.51
CA PHE A 314 -7.62 -6.36 14.68
C PHE A 314 -6.79 -5.32 15.44
N SER A 315 -7.05 -5.10 16.74
CA SER A 315 -6.23 -4.22 17.58
C SER A 315 -4.77 -4.67 17.73
N ARG A 316 -4.46 -5.95 17.47
CA ARG A 316 -3.10 -6.50 17.52
C ARG A 316 -2.29 -6.26 16.25
N CYS A 317 -2.95 -6.11 15.09
CA CYS A 317 -2.30 -5.93 13.78
C CYS A 317 -2.45 -4.51 13.20
N MET A 318 -3.58 -3.84 13.42
CA MET A 318 -3.82 -2.49 12.93
C MET A 318 -3.28 -1.43 13.90
N ARG A 319 -2.74 -0.35 13.34
CA ARG A 319 -2.27 0.83 14.07
C ARG A 319 -2.85 2.09 13.41
N PRO A 320 -3.15 3.16 14.17
CA PRO A 320 -3.54 4.43 13.59
C PRO A 320 -2.43 4.97 12.68
N PRO A 321 -2.76 5.67 11.58
CA PRO A 321 -1.77 6.23 10.67
C PRO A 321 -0.99 7.37 11.36
N PRO A 322 0.29 7.58 11.01
CA PRO A 322 1.12 8.62 11.64
C PRO A 322 0.67 10.04 11.26
N ASP A 323 0.09 10.21 10.07
CA ASP A 323 -0.63 11.41 9.66
C ASP A 323 -2.05 11.02 9.21
N LEU A 324 -3.06 11.66 9.81
CA LEU A 324 -4.46 11.47 9.49
C LEU A 324 -4.86 12.15 8.17
N ASN A 325 -4.09 13.14 7.70
CA ASN A 325 -4.28 13.84 6.42
C ASN A 325 -3.43 13.25 5.28
N GLN A 326 -2.86 12.05 5.42
CA GLN A 326 -2.19 11.40 4.29
C GLN A 326 -3.17 11.05 3.15
N THR A 327 -2.69 11.08 1.91
CA THR A 327 -3.49 10.83 0.69
C THR A 327 -3.89 9.37 0.46
N SER A 328 -3.58 8.46 1.39
CA SER A 328 -3.93 7.04 1.28
C SER A 328 -5.25 6.72 1.98
N MET A 329 -5.88 5.62 1.57
CA MET A 329 -7.13 5.11 2.15
C MET A 329 -6.92 4.28 3.45
N GLY A 330 -5.74 4.39 4.08
CA GLY A 330 -5.35 3.55 5.21
C GLY A 330 -4.70 2.22 4.78
N SER A 331 -4.54 1.29 5.73
CA SER A 331 -3.94 -0.03 5.48
C SER A 331 -4.80 -0.90 4.56
N THR A 332 -4.21 -1.90 3.91
CA THR A 332 -4.95 -2.89 3.11
C THR A 332 -5.96 -3.65 3.96
N VAL A 333 -5.54 -4.08 5.16
CA VAL A 333 -6.41 -4.76 6.14
C VAL A 333 -7.64 -3.93 6.49
N LEU A 334 -7.50 -2.61 6.69
CA LEU A 334 -8.65 -1.74 6.96
C LEU A 334 -9.59 -1.65 5.75
N GLN A 335 -9.04 -1.55 4.54
CA GLN A 335 -9.83 -1.51 3.32
C GLN A 335 -10.59 -2.83 3.09
N GLU A 336 -9.95 -3.97 3.33
CA GLU A 336 -10.57 -5.30 3.29
C GLU A 336 -11.69 -5.46 4.34
N VAL A 337 -11.47 -4.98 5.57
CA VAL A 337 -12.49 -4.96 6.64
C VAL A 337 -13.71 -4.12 6.24
N VAL A 338 -13.51 -2.88 5.80
CA VAL A 338 -14.62 -2.00 5.41
C VAL A 338 -15.35 -2.53 4.18
N GLN A 339 -14.62 -3.04 3.17
CA GLN A 339 -15.21 -3.67 1.99
C GLN A 339 -16.02 -4.92 2.35
N HIS A 340 -15.51 -5.77 3.24
CA HIS A 340 -16.24 -6.96 3.68
C HIS A 340 -17.53 -6.57 4.40
N LEU A 341 -17.46 -5.68 5.39
CA LEU A 341 -18.65 -5.18 6.10
C LEU A 341 -19.68 -4.60 5.13
N GLU A 342 -19.27 -3.74 4.19
CA GLU A 342 -20.16 -3.15 3.18
C GLU A 342 -20.79 -4.19 2.23
N SER A 343 -20.14 -5.34 2.00
CA SER A 343 -20.67 -6.42 1.17
C SER A 343 -21.73 -7.30 1.85
N ILE A 344 -21.85 -7.24 3.18
CA ILE A 344 -22.81 -8.05 3.93
C ILE A 344 -24.24 -7.53 3.69
N MET A 345 -25.16 -8.45 3.36
CA MET A 345 -26.57 -8.13 3.13
C MET A 345 -27.26 -7.62 4.41
N PRO A 346 -28.17 -6.62 4.32
CA PRO A 346 -28.92 -6.14 5.47
C PRO A 346 -29.67 -7.28 6.18
N GLY A 347 -29.47 -7.41 7.50
CA GLY A 347 -30.09 -8.46 8.33
C GLY A 347 -29.23 -9.70 8.60
N SER A 348 -28.04 -9.82 8.00
CA SER A 348 -27.12 -10.95 8.26
C SER A 348 -26.30 -10.84 9.56
N LEU A 349 -26.23 -9.66 10.18
CA LEU A 349 -25.50 -9.43 11.43
C LEU A 349 -26.48 -9.46 12.61
N SER A 350 -26.71 -10.66 13.15
CA SER A 350 -27.28 -10.79 14.50
C SER A 350 -26.30 -10.22 15.51
N MET A 351 -26.79 -9.47 16.49
CA MET A 351 -25.93 -8.94 17.57
C MET A 351 -25.47 -10.11 18.45
N ASP A 352 -24.18 -10.15 18.81
CA ASP A 352 -23.55 -11.20 19.66
C ASP A 352 -24.34 -11.46 20.96
N ASP A 353 -25.01 -10.44 21.50
CA ASP A 353 -25.79 -10.53 22.74
C ASP A 353 -26.97 -11.51 22.62
N ASP A 354 -27.70 -11.55 21.49
CA ASP A 354 -28.95 -12.33 21.42
C ASP A 354 -28.73 -13.84 21.32
N VAL A 355 -27.60 -14.35 20.82
CA VAL A 355 -27.37 -15.80 20.74
C VAL A 355 -27.01 -16.37 22.11
N MET A 356 -26.13 -15.69 22.85
CA MET A 356 -25.75 -16.10 24.21
C MET A 356 -26.84 -15.74 25.24
N ALA A 357 -27.58 -14.63 25.05
CA ALA A 357 -28.78 -14.35 25.83
C ALA A 357 -29.87 -15.40 25.55
N SER A 358 -30.16 -15.76 24.29
CA SER A 358 -31.14 -16.80 23.97
C SER A 358 -30.76 -18.16 24.56
N LEU A 359 -29.47 -18.53 24.58
CA LEU A 359 -29.01 -19.75 25.23
C LEU A 359 -29.18 -19.70 26.75
N ASN A 360 -28.86 -18.57 27.39
CA ASN A 360 -29.10 -18.37 28.83
C ASN A 360 -30.60 -18.29 29.18
N GLU A 361 -31.45 -17.72 28.31
CA GLU A 361 -32.91 -17.69 28.45
C GLU A 361 -33.52 -19.08 28.24
N LEU A 362 -33.06 -19.85 27.26
CA LEU A 362 -33.39 -21.27 27.12
C LEU A 362 -32.97 -22.07 28.35
N GLU A 363 -31.77 -21.81 28.90
CA GLU A 363 -31.31 -22.43 30.13
C GLU A 363 -32.15 -22.00 31.36
N LEU A 364 -32.71 -20.79 31.37
CA LEU A 364 -33.64 -20.31 32.39
C LEU A 364 -35.04 -20.93 32.24
N LEU A 365 -35.56 -20.99 31.01
CA LEU A 365 -36.86 -21.56 30.67
C LEU A 365 -36.91 -23.07 30.91
N LEU A 366 -35.79 -23.78 30.68
CA LEU A 366 -35.63 -25.19 31.03
C LEU A 366 -35.48 -25.43 32.55
N LYS A 367 -35.30 -24.38 33.36
CA LYS A 367 -35.17 -24.47 34.83
C LYS A 367 -36.41 -24.04 35.62
N VAL A 368 -37.43 -23.47 34.96
CA VAL A 368 -38.63 -22.96 35.63
C VAL A 368 -39.90 -23.50 34.97
N GLU A 369 -40.39 -24.63 35.46
CA GLU A 369 -41.76 -25.07 35.16
C GLU A 369 -42.79 -24.15 35.86
N GLY A 370 -43.56 -23.40 35.06
CA GLY A 370 -44.91 -22.97 35.42
C GLY A 370 -45.10 -21.54 35.96
N SER A 371 -45.16 -20.54 35.07
CA SER A 371 -46.16 -19.44 35.08
C SER A 371 -46.06 -18.57 33.81
N PRO A 372 -47.14 -18.03 33.23
CA PRO A 372 -47.07 -17.27 31.97
C PRO A 372 -46.63 -15.82 32.18
N VAL A 373 -45.57 -15.39 31.49
CA VAL A 373 -45.08 -14.00 31.51
C VAL A 373 -45.71 -13.20 30.36
N VAL A 374 -46.34 -12.07 30.70
CA VAL A 374 -46.92 -11.12 29.75
C VAL A 374 -45.81 -10.29 29.09
N ALA A 375 -45.81 -10.21 27.76
CA ALA A 375 -44.83 -9.42 27.00
C ALA A 375 -45.10 -7.90 27.10
N PRO A 376 -44.13 -7.08 27.54
CA PRO A 376 -44.25 -5.63 27.50
C PRO A 376 -43.87 -5.10 26.11
N HIS A 377 -44.86 -4.73 25.30
CA HIS A 377 -44.62 -3.96 24.08
C HIS A 377 -44.09 -2.56 24.42
N SER A 378 -42.91 -2.21 23.93
CA SER A 378 -42.49 -0.82 23.74
C SER A 378 -42.04 -0.60 22.29
N PRO A 379 -42.30 0.57 21.69
CA PRO A 379 -42.03 0.79 20.28
C PRO A 379 -40.53 1.04 20.05
N LYS A 380 -39.79 -0.01 19.65
CA LYS A 380 -38.41 0.16 19.19
C LYS A 380 -38.41 1.01 17.91
N ALA A 381 -37.63 2.09 17.94
CA ALA A 381 -37.27 2.89 16.77
C ALA A 381 -36.66 1.99 15.66
N PRO A 382 -36.66 2.42 14.38
CA PRO A 382 -36.15 1.58 13.29
C PRO A 382 -34.72 1.10 13.56
N PRO A 383 -34.37 -0.14 13.19
CA PRO A 383 -33.06 -0.71 13.47
C PRO A 383 -31.98 0.14 12.81
N ARG A 384 -31.04 0.65 13.63
CA ARG A 384 -29.84 1.30 13.12
C ARG A 384 -29.01 0.27 12.34
N ASP A 385 -28.42 0.68 11.22
CA ASP A 385 -27.59 -0.19 10.39
C ASP A 385 -26.24 -0.43 11.09
N THR A 386 -26.21 -1.45 11.96
CA THR A 386 -25.07 -1.83 12.83
C THR A 386 -23.76 -2.01 12.05
N ARG A 387 -23.85 -2.47 10.80
CA ARG A 387 -22.74 -2.58 9.84
C ARG A 387 -22.08 -1.22 9.55
N LEU A 388 -22.86 -0.16 9.36
CA LEU A 388 -22.29 1.18 9.12
C LEU A 388 -21.64 1.74 10.37
N GLU A 389 -22.20 1.46 11.55
CA GLU A 389 -21.58 1.80 12.83
C GLU A 389 -20.25 1.04 13.04
N GLU A 390 -20.16 -0.23 12.64
CA GLU A 390 -18.93 -1.02 12.67
C GLU A 390 -17.87 -0.51 11.69
N CYS A 391 -18.24 -0.18 10.44
CA CYS A 391 -17.33 0.46 9.49
C CYS A 391 -16.77 1.78 10.04
N LEU A 392 -17.63 2.60 10.66
CA LEU A 392 -17.23 3.85 11.30
C LEU A 392 -16.30 3.62 12.49
N PHE A 393 -16.52 2.58 13.30
CA PHE A 393 -15.59 2.21 14.39
C PHE A 393 -14.18 1.99 13.84
N TYR A 394 -13.99 1.13 12.84
CA TYR A 394 -12.66 0.86 12.30
C TYR A 394 -12.04 2.08 11.60
N LEU A 395 -12.84 2.84 10.83
CA LEU A 395 -12.36 4.05 10.15
C LEU A 395 -11.96 5.18 11.12
N GLN A 396 -12.63 5.31 12.26
CA GLN A 396 -12.30 6.33 13.28
C GLN A 396 -11.04 5.96 14.08
N HIS A 397 -10.78 4.66 14.32
CA HIS A 397 -9.63 4.21 15.12
C HIS A 397 -8.36 3.96 14.29
N TYR A 398 -8.50 3.55 13.02
CA TYR A 398 -7.37 3.12 12.17
C TYR A 398 -7.33 3.79 10.80
N GLY A 399 -8.34 4.57 10.43
CA GLY A 399 -8.46 5.21 9.12
C GLY A 399 -7.79 6.57 9.01
N THR A 400 -7.66 7.02 7.76
CA THR A 400 -7.31 8.40 7.43
C THR A 400 -8.58 9.25 7.33
N TYR A 401 -8.44 10.57 7.43
CA TYR A 401 -9.55 11.48 7.17
C TYR A 401 -10.09 11.32 5.74
N LEU A 402 -9.23 11.02 4.76
CA LEU A 402 -9.66 10.69 3.40
C LEU A 402 -10.53 9.43 3.36
N ALA A 403 -10.13 8.35 4.03
CA ALA A 403 -10.92 7.11 4.06
C ALA A 403 -12.30 7.32 4.71
N LEU A 404 -12.35 8.02 5.86
CA LEU A 404 -13.59 8.29 6.59
C LEU A 404 -14.54 9.23 5.81
N VAL A 405 -14.02 10.31 5.23
CA VAL A 405 -14.80 11.25 4.42
C VAL A 405 -15.30 10.58 3.13
N SER A 406 -14.47 9.76 2.47
CA SER A 406 -14.88 8.96 1.31
C SER A 406 -15.94 7.91 1.66
N PHE A 407 -15.89 7.33 2.86
CA PHE A 407 -16.95 6.42 3.34
C PHE A 407 -18.29 7.16 3.45
N TYR A 408 -18.34 8.30 4.13
CA TYR A 408 -19.58 9.09 4.22
C TYR A 408 -20.10 9.51 2.83
N GLY A 409 -19.22 9.95 1.92
CA GLY A 409 -19.60 10.32 0.54
C GLY A 409 -20.11 9.14 -0.32
N ARG A 410 -19.61 7.93 -0.09
CA ARG A 410 -20.12 6.72 -0.76
C ARG A 410 -21.55 6.38 -0.31
N HIS A 411 -21.82 6.49 0.99
CA HIS A 411 -23.14 6.27 1.61
C HIS A 411 -24.07 7.50 1.60
N SER A 412 -23.75 8.54 0.81
CA SER A 412 -24.53 9.78 0.68
C SER A 412 -24.80 10.54 2.00
N ARG A 413 -23.95 10.33 3.01
CA ARG A 413 -23.96 10.97 4.33
C ARG A 413 -23.22 12.31 4.32
N TYR A 414 -23.64 13.21 3.42
CA TYR A 414 -22.93 14.46 3.13
C TYR A 414 -22.86 15.41 4.33
N HIS A 415 -23.95 15.54 5.09
CA HIS A 415 -23.99 16.41 6.28
C HIS A 415 -22.91 16.04 7.31
N GLU A 416 -22.72 14.75 7.57
CA GLU A 416 -21.75 14.25 8.54
C GLU A 416 -20.31 14.33 8.00
N ALA A 417 -20.11 14.06 6.71
CA ALA A 417 -18.81 14.25 6.05
C ALA A 417 -18.32 15.71 6.12
N LEU A 418 -19.22 16.65 5.79
CA LEU A 418 -18.97 18.07 5.79
C LEU A 418 -18.75 18.60 7.22
N THR A 419 -19.56 18.17 8.18
CA THR A 419 -19.38 18.52 9.60
C THR A 419 -18.01 18.05 10.10
N PHE A 420 -17.63 16.81 9.82
CA PHE A 420 -16.32 16.25 10.18
C PHE A 420 -15.15 17.04 9.57
N LEU A 421 -15.23 17.42 8.28
CA LEU A 421 -14.21 18.23 7.61
C LEU A 421 -13.99 19.58 8.31
N LEU A 422 -15.04 20.21 8.82
CA LEU A 422 -14.95 21.48 9.54
C LEU A 422 -14.43 21.30 10.97
N GLU A 423 -14.94 20.32 11.72
CA GLU A 423 -14.55 20.06 13.11
C GLU A 423 -13.08 19.61 13.24
N LYS A 424 -12.62 18.74 12.33
CA LYS A 424 -11.24 18.25 12.32
C LYS A 424 -10.29 19.10 11.48
N ASN A 425 -10.79 20.18 10.88
CA ASN A 425 -10.04 21.12 10.04
C ASN A 425 -9.17 20.43 8.97
N CYS A 426 -9.72 19.41 8.30
CA CYS A 426 -9.00 18.52 7.40
C CYS A 426 -8.27 19.27 6.26
N ALA A 427 -7.23 18.66 5.69
CA ALA A 427 -6.52 19.18 4.52
C ALA A 427 -7.43 19.27 3.28
N GLU A 428 -7.11 20.18 2.35
CA GLU A 428 -8.02 20.53 1.27
C GLU A 428 -8.28 19.37 0.29
N HIS A 429 -7.28 18.52 0.06
CA HIS A 429 -7.41 17.36 -0.83
C HIS A 429 -8.41 16.32 -0.29
N VAL A 430 -8.65 16.27 1.03
CA VAL A 430 -9.61 15.35 1.66
C VAL A 430 -11.03 15.67 1.19
N PHE A 431 -11.38 16.96 1.07
CA PHE A 431 -12.64 17.39 0.48
C PHE A 431 -12.69 17.11 -1.03
N VAL A 432 -11.61 17.44 -1.75
CA VAL A 432 -11.58 17.36 -3.22
C VAL A 432 -11.67 15.91 -3.70
N GLU A 433 -10.81 15.02 -3.22
CA GLU A 433 -10.79 13.61 -3.67
C GLU A 433 -11.80 12.74 -2.89
N GLY A 434 -12.12 13.07 -1.64
CA GLY A 434 -13.05 12.29 -0.81
C GLY A 434 -14.54 12.61 -0.98
N LEU A 435 -14.91 13.84 -1.37
CA LEU A 435 -16.30 14.22 -1.65
C LEU A 435 -16.51 14.72 -3.07
N LEU A 436 -15.81 15.78 -3.48
CA LEU A 436 -16.15 16.48 -4.73
C LEU A 436 -16.00 15.57 -5.95
N VAL A 437 -14.86 14.90 -6.11
CA VAL A 437 -14.60 14.00 -7.25
C VAL A 437 -15.61 12.83 -7.29
N PRO A 438 -15.90 12.11 -6.19
CA PRO A 438 -16.99 11.13 -6.13
C PRO A 438 -18.38 11.72 -6.47
N CYS A 439 -18.73 12.90 -5.97
CA CYS A 439 -20.02 13.55 -6.30
C CYS A 439 -20.12 13.88 -7.79
N LEU A 440 -19.05 14.37 -8.41
CA LEU A 440 -19.00 14.61 -9.85
C LEU A 440 -19.17 13.32 -10.66
N GLY A 441 -18.52 12.23 -10.24
CA GLY A 441 -18.69 10.91 -10.86
C GLY A 441 -20.11 10.34 -10.73
N LYS A 442 -20.82 10.66 -9.64
CA LYS A 442 -22.24 10.31 -9.44
C LYS A 442 -23.24 11.30 -10.04
N GLY A 443 -22.79 12.46 -10.53
CA GLY A 443 -23.68 13.55 -11.00
C GLY A 443 -24.45 14.28 -9.88
N GLN A 444 -23.96 14.23 -8.63
CA GLN A 444 -24.63 14.75 -7.41
C GLN A 444 -23.97 16.05 -6.90
N LEU A 445 -23.59 16.96 -7.80
CA LEU A 445 -22.95 18.23 -7.43
C LEU A 445 -23.95 19.18 -6.74
N ASP A 446 -25.16 19.26 -7.27
CA ASP A 446 -26.30 20.01 -6.72
C ASP A 446 -26.65 19.59 -5.28
N VAL A 447 -26.62 18.27 -5.01
CA VAL A 447 -26.83 17.73 -3.67
C VAL A 447 -25.72 18.18 -2.72
N LEU A 448 -24.45 18.16 -3.17
CA LEU A 448 -23.32 18.61 -2.36
C LEU A 448 -23.40 20.13 -2.10
N GLU A 449 -23.70 20.93 -3.13
CA GLU A 449 -23.90 22.38 -3.05
C GLU A 449 -24.98 22.75 -2.03
N LYS A 450 -26.13 22.07 -2.06
CA LYS A 450 -27.21 22.25 -1.07
C LYS A 450 -26.75 22.00 0.36
N HIS A 451 -26.03 20.91 0.63
CA HIS A 451 -25.53 20.61 1.98
C HIS A 451 -24.42 21.58 2.44
N LEU A 452 -23.64 22.15 1.51
CA LEU A 452 -22.66 23.19 1.81
C LEU A 452 -23.36 24.49 2.25
N GLU A 453 -24.44 24.90 1.57
CA GLU A 453 -25.25 26.06 1.94
C GLU A 453 -26.04 25.83 3.24
N GLU A 454 -26.58 24.63 3.48
CA GLU A 454 -27.28 24.29 4.73
C GLU A 454 -26.38 24.41 5.97
N LEU A 455 -25.08 24.07 5.85
CA LEU A 455 -24.10 24.15 6.93
C LEU A 455 -23.44 25.53 7.08
N ASP A 456 -23.35 26.29 5.99
CA ASP A 456 -22.86 27.67 5.98
C ASP A 456 -23.43 28.46 4.79
N PRO A 457 -24.55 29.19 4.97
CA PRO A 457 -25.16 30.01 3.91
C PRO A 457 -24.25 31.14 3.39
N SER A 458 -23.19 31.48 4.12
CA SER A 458 -22.20 32.50 3.74
C SER A 458 -20.99 31.91 3.00
N LEU A 459 -20.92 30.57 2.90
CA LEU A 459 -19.84 29.74 2.34
C LEU A 459 -18.44 30.00 2.93
N GLN A 460 -18.31 30.81 3.98
CA GLN A 460 -17.03 31.27 4.54
C GLN A 460 -16.14 30.14 5.03
N ARG A 461 -16.71 29.21 5.78
CA ARG A 461 -16.02 28.06 6.36
C ARG A 461 -15.50 27.12 5.27
N TRP A 462 -16.15 27.12 4.10
CA TRP A 462 -15.77 26.35 2.92
C TRP A 462 -14.65 26.99 2.08
N ARG A 463 -14.19 28.20 2.42
CA ARG A 463 -13.32 28.99 1.54
C ARG A 463 -12.05 28.29 1.08
N LYS A 464 -11.31 27.64 2.00
CA LYS A 464 -10.07 26.92 1.65
C LYS A 464 -10.34 25.75 0.69
N TYR A 465 -11.42 25.00 0.96
CA TYR A 465 -11.83 23.82 0.21
C TYR A 465 -12.31 24.16 -1.20
N LEU A 466 -13.18 25.16 -1.35
CA LEU A 466 -13.72 25.58 -2.64
C LEU A 466 -12.66 26.23 -3.55
N ILE A 467 -11.67 26.94 -2.98
CA ILE A 467 -10.53 27.44 -3.76
C ILE A 467 -9.63 26.30 -4.24
N ALA A 468 -9.36 25.30 -3.40
CA ALA A 468 -8.59 24.12 -3.79
C ALA A 468 -9.32 23.25 -4.82
N ALA A 469 -10.64 23.11 -4.69
CA ALA A 469 -11.50 22.47 -5.67
C ALA A 469 -11.39 23.16 -7.03
N CYS A 470 -11.56 24.48 -7.11
CA CYS A 470 -11.33 25.24 -8.35
C CYS A 470 -9.97 24.94 -9.00
N LYS A 471 -8.88 24.95 -8.21
CA LYS A 471 -7.53 24.62 -8.72
C LYS A 471 -7.43 23.18 -9.23
N SER A 472 -8.05 22.21 -8.55
CA SER A 472 -8.08 20.81 -8.98
C SER A 472 -8.88 20.63 -10.26
N MET A 473 -10.03 21.30 -10.42
CA MET A 473 -10.85 21.23 -11.64
C MET A 473 -10.15 21.87 -12.85
N ASP A 474 -9.41 22.96 -12.63
CA ASP A 474 -8.57 23.61 -13.65
C ASP A 474 -7.42 22.68 -14.10
N ASN A 475 -6.68 22.10 -13.15
CA ASN A 475 -5.63 21.11 -13.41
C ASN A 475 -6.16 19.85 -14.11
N LYS A 476 -7.35 19.35 -13.73
CA LYS A 476 -8.04 18.22 -14.38
C LYS A 476 -8.73 18.62 -15.69
N ASN A 477 -8.58 19.87 -16.15
CA ASN A 477 -9.09 20.39 -17.42
C ASN A 477 -10.62 20.21 -17.60
N MET A 478 -11.39 20.41 -16.52
CA MET A 478 -12.86 20.29 -16.49
C MET A 478 -13.53 21.68 -16.36
N PRO A 479 -13.52 22.52 -17.42
CA PRO A 479 -13.92 23.93 -17.31
C PRO A 479 -15.41 24.13 -17.02
N ASN A 480 -16.29 23.20 -17.42
CA ASN A 480 -17.74 23.27 -17.13
C ASN A 480 -18.02 23.17 -15.63
N VAL A 481 -17.37 22.22 -14.95
CA VAL A 481 -17.46 22.06 -13.49
C VAL A 481 -16.82 23.23 -12.77
N LEU A 482 -15.66 23.69 -13.26
CA LEU A 482 -14.99 24.88 -12.73
C LEU A 482 -15.91 26.12 -12.79
N TYR A 483 -16.60 26.35 -13.90
CA TYR A 483 -17.54 27.46 -14.06
C TYR A 483 -18.75 27.32 -13.11
N ALA A 484 -19.37 26.14 -13.03
CA ALA A 484 -20.47 25.89 -12.10
C ALA A 484 -20.07 26.19 -10.64
N LEU A 485 -18.91 25.69 -10.21
CA LEU A 485 -18.40 25.90 -8.85
C LEU A 485 -18.06 27.38 -8.58
N GLN A 486 -17.54 28.12 -9.57
CA GLN A 486 -17.32 29.57 -9.46
C GLN A 486 -18.63 30.35 -9.33
N CYS A 487 -19.68 29.95 -10.05
CA CYS A 487 -21.02 30.53 -9.91
C CYS A 487 -21.61 30.24 -8.52
N PHE A 488 -21.51 29.00 -8.03
CA PHE A 488 -21.91 28.61 -6.67
C PHE A 488 -21.19 29.44 -5.59
N MET A 489 -19.87 29.59 -5.72
CA MET A 489 -19.04 30.46 -4.86
C MET A 489 -19.37 31.97 -4.97
N LYS A 490 -20.24 32.37 -5.89
CA LYS A 490 -20.54 33.76 -6.27
C LYS A 490 -19.29 34.55 -6.69
N ASP A 491 -18.25 33.87 -7.18
CA ASP A 491 -17.05 34.51 -7.71
C ASP A 491 -17.25 34.90 -9.18
N ASN A 492 -18.00 35.99 -9.35
CA ASN A 492 -18.29 36.60 -10.63
C ASN A 492 -17.02 36.91 -11.47
N VAL A 493 -15.90 37.27 -10.84
CA VAL A 493 -14.68 37.62 -11.58
C VAL A 493 -14.01 36.38 -12.15
N ARG A 494 -13.90 35.29 -11.39
CA ARG A 494 -13.38 34.01 -11.92
C ARG A 494 -14.35 33.38 -12.93
N ALA A 495 -15.65 33.41 -12.68
CA ALA A 495 -16.68 32.96 -13.63
C ALA A 495 -16.55 33.67 -14.99
N ALA A 496 -16.39 35.00 -15.00
CA ALA A 496 -16.17 35.77 -16.21
C ALA A 496 -14.89 35.36 -16.97
N MET A 497 -13.79 35.09 -16.26
CA MET A 497 -12.55 34.62 -16.89
C MET A 497 -12.69 33.23 -17.50
N THR A 498 -13.42 32.32 -16.86
CA THR A 498 -13.72 30.99 -17.41
C THR A 498 -14.66 31.08 -18.62
N CYS A 499 -15.63 32.01 -18.64
CA CYS A 499 -16.41 32.33 -19.83
C CYS A 499 -15.57 32.86 -21.00
N ILE A 500 -14.60 33.75 -20.75
CA ILE A 500 -13.65 34.20 -21.78
C ILE A 500 -12.82 33.01 -22.31
N ASN A 501 -12.47 32.04 -21.45
CA ASN A 501 -11.79 30.82 -21.89
C ASN A 501 -12.69 29.94 -22.79
N PHE A 502 -13.98 29.76 -22.46
CA PHE A 502 -14.93 29.04 -23.33
C PHE A 502 -15.07 29.67 -24.72
N PHE A 503 -15.12 31.00 -24.79
CA PHE A 503 -15.13 31.72 -26.06
C PHE A 503 -13.88 31.36 -26.91
N ARG A 504 -12.69 31.46 -26.33
CA ARG A 504 -11.40 31.29 -27.04
C ARG A 504 -11.03 29.84 -27.37
N LYS A 505 -11.31 28.89 -26.48
CA LYS A 505 -10.68 27.57 -26.49
C LYS A 505 -11.18 26.70 -27.64
N GLY A 506 -10.26 26.31 -28.53
CA GLY A 506 -10.57 25.42 -29.66
C GLY A 506 -11.49 26.04 -30.71
N ALA A 507 -11.46 27.36 -30.89
CA ALA A 507 -12.06 28.01 -32.06
C ALA A 507 -11.03 28.09 -33.20
N ASN A 508 -11.47 27.92 -34.44
CA ASN A 508 -10.63 27.89 -35.64
C ASN A 508 -10.86 29.04 -36.62
N SER A 509 -11.94 29.82 -36.46
CA SER A 509 -12.28 30.98 -37.27
C SER A 509 -13.14 31.99 -36.50
N TYR A 510 -13.28 33.21 -37.02
CA TYR A 510 -14.19 34.20 -36.43
C TYR A 510 -15.68 33.83 -36.58
N ALA A 511 -16.05 33.05 -37.61
CA ALA A 511 -17.39 32.50 -37.73
C ALA A 511 -17.71 31.53 -36.57
N GLU A 512 -16.76 30.69 -36.17
CA GLU A 512 -16.90 29.81 -35.01
C GLU A 512 -16.87 30.60 -33.68
N LEU A 513 -16.10 31.69 -33.58
CA LEU A 513 -16.18 32.59 -32.43
C LEU A 513 -17.54 33.32 -32.35
N ALA A 514 -18.17 33.64 -33.49
CA ALA A 514 -19.46 34.32 -33.52
C ALA A 514 -20.60 33.47 -32.94
N THR A 515 -20.59 32.16 -33.14
CA THR A 515 -21.55 31.24 -32.49
C THR A 515 -21.34 31.10 -30.98
N ARG A 516 -20.20 31.59 -30.46
CA ARG A 516 -19.80 31.52 -29.05
C ARG A 516 -19.94 32.85 -28.30
N LEU A 517 -20.55 33.87 -28.92
CA LEU A 517 -20.70 35.21 -28.31
C LEU A 517 -21.52 35.21 -27.01
N ASP A 518 -22.41 34.23 -26.80
CA ASP A 518 -23.15 34.07 -25.55
C ASP A 518 -22.23 33.90 -24.33
N PHE A 519 -21.04 33.31 -24.49
CA PHE A 519 -20.06 33.23 -23.41
C PHE A 519 -19.49 34.60 -23.06
N LEU A 520 -19.30 35.49 -24.04
CA LEU A 520 -18.86 36.86 -23.77
C LEU A 520 -19.95 37.71 -23.11
N GLU A 521 -21.22 37.51 -23.49
CA GLU A 521 -22.34 38.18 -22.82
C GLU A 521 -22.50 37.69 -21.36
N ARG A 522 -22.35 36.38 -21.10
CA ARG A 522 -22.28 35.83 -19.74
C ARG A 522 -21.10 36.42 -18.94
N ALA A 523 -19.92 36.52 -19.55
CA ALA A 523 -18.76 37.14 -18.91
C ALA A 523 -19.02 38.61 -18.54
N LYS A 524 -19.58 39.38 -19.46
CA LYS A 524 -20.00 40.78 -19.24
C LYS A 524 -21.00 40.89 -18.09
N ASN A 525 -22.02 40.03 -18.07
CA ASN A 525 -23.03 40.02 -17.00
C ASN A 525 -22.42 39.74 -15.62
N HIS A 526 -21.52 38.76 -15.50
CA HIS A 526 -20.79 38.55 -14.25
C HIS A 526 -19.95 39.77 -13.83
N LEU A 527 -19.19 40.39 -14.75
CA LEU A 527 -18.40 41.59 -14.42
C LEU A 527 -19.28 42.79 -14.02
N ASN A 528 -20.48 42.92 -14.60
CA ASN A 528 -21.48 43.92 -14.20
C ASN A 528 -22.00 43.68 -12.78
N VAL A 529 -22.30 42.43 -12.41
CA VAL A 529 -22.69 42.08 -11.04
C VAL A 529 -21.56 42.44 -10.05
N ALA A 530 -20.32 42.02 -10.34
CA ALA A 530 -19.15 42.38 -9.52
C ALA A 530 -18.92 43.89 -9.40
N LEU A 531 -19.21 44.66 -10.47
CA LEU A 531 -19.14 46.13 -10.43
C LEU A 531 -20.26 46.75 -9.58
N SER A 532 -21.45 46.15 -9.58
CA SER A 532 -22.59 46.59 -8.78
C SER A 532 -22.38 46.35 -7.27
N GLU A 533 -21.81 45.20 -6.88
CA GLU A 533 -21.40 44.88 -5.50
C GLU A 533 -20.38 45.89 -4.95
N HIS A 534 -19.54 46.44 -5.82
CA HIS A 534 -18.60 47.50 -5.50
C HIS A 534 -19.27 48.90 -5.33
N SER A 535 -20.53 49.06 -5.74
CA SER A 535 -21.29 50.32 -5.65
C SER A 535 -22.23 50.39 -4.45
N SER A 536 -22.69 49.26 -3.91
CA SER A 536 -23.43 49.20 -2.66
C SER A 536 -22.58 49.70 -1.49
N SER A 537 -23.12 50.66 -0.73
CA SER A 537 -22.43 51.40 0.33
C SER A 537 -22.27 50.64 1.66
N THR A 538 -22.84 49.44 1.77
CA THR A 538 -22.52 48.49 2.83
C THR A 538 -21.22 47.75 2.47
N PRO A 539 -20.11 47.92 3.21
CA PRO A 539 -18.94 47.08 3.02
C PRO A 539 -19.31 45.66 3.45
N SER A 540 -19.60 44.80 2.48
CA SER A 540 -19.77 43.37 2.73
C SER A 540 -18.44 42.81 3.23
N GLN A 541 -18.31 42.69 4.56
CA GLN A 541 -17.28 41.86 5.18
C GLN A 541 -17.46 40.36 4.82
N ASN A 542 -18.57 40.03 4.14
CA ASN A 542 -18.98 38.69 3.74
C ASN A 542 -18.70 38.38 2.25
N ALA A 543 -17.84 39.14 1.56
CA ALA A 543 -17.42 38.87 0.18
C ALA A 543 -15.89 38.61 0.05
N PRO A 544 -15.39 37.39 0.35
CA PRO A 544 -13.95 37.10 0.41
C PRO A 544 -13.49 36.02 -0.57
N PHE A 545 -14.42 35.47 -1.36
CA PHE A 545 -14.12 34.62 -2.50
C PHE A 545 -13.61 35.44 -3.67
N THR A 546 -14.26 36.58 -3.91
CA THR A 546 -14.07 37.48 -5.04
C THR A 546 -12.59 37.82 -5.26
N LEU A 547 -12.09 37.52 -6.46
CA LEU A 547 -10.83 38.08 -6.92
C LEU A 547 -10.95 39.61 -6.91
N LYS A 548 -10.30 40.28 -5.96
CA LYS A 548 -10.39 41.74 -5.80
C LYS A 548 -9.80 42.44 -7.03
N MET A 549 -10.67 42.92 -7.90
CA MET A 549 -10.34 43.70 -9.08
C MET A 549 -10.92 45.11 -8.91
N SER A 550 -10.13 46.15 -9.16
CA SER A 550 -10.59 47.53 -8.96
C SER A 550 -11.77 47.88 -9.89
N LYS A 551 -12.64 48.82 -9.47
CA LYS A 551 -13.71 49.38 -10.33
C LYS A 551 -13.20 49.77 -11.72
N ILE A 552 -12.01 50.38 -11.80
CA ILE A 552 -11.37 50.80 -13.05
C ILE A 552 -11.01 49.58 -13.93
N GLN A 553 -10.47 48.52 -13.35
CA GLN A 553 -10.14 47.29 -14.08
C GLN A 553 -11.40 46.52 -14.53
N LEU A 554 -12.45 46.47 -13.69
CA LEU A 554 -13.76 45.93 -14.05
C LEU A 554 -14.33 46.67 -15.28
N SER A 555 -14.43 47.99 -15.24
CA SER A 555 -14.94 48.80 -16.37
C SER A 555 -14.03 48.77 -17.61
N ARG A 556 -12.74 48.48 -17.48
CA ARG A 556 -11.84 48.23 -18.64
C ARG A 556 -12.06 46.84 -19.24
N ASN A 557 -12.25 45.82 -18.42
CA ASN A 557 -12.51 44.46 -18.90
C ASN A 557 -13.89 44.32 -19.55
N ILE A 558 -14.92 45.02 -19.05
CA ILE A 558 -16.23 45.11 -19.71
C ILE A 558 -16.08 45.73 -21.11
N ARG A 559 -15.42 46.88 -21.24
CA ARG A 559 -15.14 47.52 -22.54
C ARG A 559 -14.34 46.62 -23.49
N ARG A 560 -13.34 45.88 -22.99
CA ARG A 560 -12.57 44.89 -23.76
C ARG A 560 -13.45 43.77 -24.30
N ILE A 561 -14.44 43.30 -23.53
CA ILE A 561 -15.42 42.31 -23.99
C ILE A 561 -16.32 42.91 -25.07
N GLU A 562 -16.86 44.12 -24.87
CA GLU A 562 -17.73 44.80 -25.85
C GLU A 562 -17.02 45.02 -27.19
N LEU A 563 -15.78 45.53 -27.15
CA LEU A 563 -14.90 45.64 -28.32
C LEU A 563 -14.66 44.28 -28.98
N GLN A 564 -14.38 43.21 -28.21
CA GLN A 564 -14.18 41.88 -28.80
C GLN A 564 -15.46 41.35 -29.47
N VAL A 565 -16.63 41.60 -28.88
CA VAL A 565 -17.93 41.21 -29.45
C VAL A 565 -18.16 41.92 -30.79
N GLU A 566 -17.90 43.24 -30.86
CA GLU A 566 -17.97 44.00 -32.12
C GLU A 566 -17.00 43.48 -33.18
N VAL A 567 -15.72 43.29 -32.82
CA VAL A 567 -14.67 42.72 -33.69
C VAL A 567 -15.06 41.34 -34.22
N THR A 568 -15.59 40.48 -33.36
CA THR A 568 -15.96 39.12 -33.74
C THR A 568 -17.13 39.12 -34.71
N ARG A 569 -18.18 39.94 -34.47
CA ARG A 569 -19.29 40.08 -35.42
C ARG A 569 -18.79 40.58 -36.77
N PHE A 570 -17.95 41.61 -36.79
CA PHE A 570 -17.37 42.18 -38.01
C PHE A 570 -16.57 41.13 -38.79
N LEU A 571 -15.55 40.54 -38.17
CA LEU A 571 -14.66 39.57 -38.84
C LEU A 571 -15.36 38.23 -39.16
N SER A 572 -16.48 37.90 -38.51
CA SER A 572 -17.26 36.70 -38.88
C SER A 572 -18.00 36.82 -40.22
N GLN A 573 -18.22 38.04 -40.71
CA GLN A 573 -18.86 38.30 -42.02
C GLN A 573 -17.90 38.11 -43.19
N TYR A 574 -16.58 38.14 -42.93
CA TYR A 574 -15.53 38.07 -43.93
C TYR A 574 -14.61 36.90 -43.56
N ASP A 575 -14.83 35.72 -44.15
CA ASP A 575 -14.20 34.47 -43.72
C ASP A 575 -12.66 34.49 -43.87
N THR A 576 -11.97 34.97 -42.82
CA THR A 576 -10.52 35.08 -42.81
C THR A 576 -9.88 33.73 -42.51
N ALA A 577 -9.55 32.97 -43.55
CA ALA A 577 -8.74 31.75 -43.47
C ALA A 577 -7.25 32.02 -43.13
N ARG A 578 -6.98 32.91 -42.16
CA ARG A 578 -5.66 33.41 -41.78
C ARG A 578 -5.52 33.33 -40.24
N ALA A 579 -4.55 32.53 -39.78
CA ALA A 579 -4.23 32.14 -38.40
C ALA A 579 -5.22 31.18 -37.68
N LYS A 580 -4.65 30.16 -37.01
CA LYS A 580 -5.35 29.21 -36.12
C LYS A 580 -4.55 29.06 -34.81
N PRO A 581 -5.12 29.30 -33.61
CA PRO A 581 -6.44 29.88 -33.38
C PRO A 581 -6.54 31.34 -33.90
N PRO A 582 -7.76 31.87 -34.13
CA PRO A 582 -7.95 33.25 -34.53
C PRO A 582 -7.47 34.22 -33.42
N PRO A 583 -6.79 35.32 -33.76
CA PRO A 583 -6.24 36.26 -32.77
C PRO A 583 -7.37 37.01 -32.05
N THR A 584 -7.21 37.32 -30.75
CA THR A 584 -8.25 38.03 -29.99
C THR A 584 -7.71 39.24 -29.24
N LEU A 585 -8.59 40.18 -28.89
CA LEU A 585 -8.26 41.29 -28.01
C LEU A 585 -7.92 40.83 -26.59
N PHE A 586 -8.18 39.55 -26.23
CA PHE A 586 -7.80 38.96 -24.94
C PHE A 586 -6.31 38.60 -24.85
N ASP A 587 -5.59 38.58 -25.97
CA ASP A 587 -4.16 38.26 -26.06
C ASP A 587 -3.24 39.45 -25.77
N ASP A 588 -1.94 39.29 -26.07
CA ASP A 588 -0.89 40.31 -25.92
C ASP A 588 -1.03 41.47 -26.93
N ASN A 589 -0.37 42.59 -26.64
CA ASN A 589 -0.45 43.81 -27.47
C ASN A 589 0.01 43.60 -28.94
N ASN A 590 0.91 42.64 -29.20
CA ASN A 590 1.29 42.25 -30.56
C ASN A 590 0.11 41.63 -31.33
N VAL A 591 -0.66 40.76 -30.66
CA VAL A 591 -1.85 40.10 -31.23
C VAL A 591 -3.00 41.10 -31.37
N LYS A 592 -3.19 42.02 -30.41
CA LYS A 592 -4.16 43.13 -30.55
C LYS A 592 -3.86 44.02 -31.76
N SER A 593 -2.57 44.28 -32.02
CA SER A 593 -2.12 45.03 -33.19
C SER A 593 -2.39 44.26 -34.50
N GLU A 594 -2.32 42.93 -34.48
CA GLU A 594 -2.75 42.09 -35.59
C GLU A 594 -4.27 42.14 -35.80
N VAL A 595 -5.08 42.07 -34.73
CA VAL A 595 -6.54 42.24 -34.81
C VAL A 595 -6.92 43.60 -35.40
N ALA A 596 -6.29 44.69 -34.95
CA ALA A 596 -6.49 46.03 -35.52
C ALA A 596 -6.14 46.08 -37.03
N GLY A 597 -5.05 45.39 -37.43
CA GLY A 597 -4.68 45.25 -38.83
C GLY A 597 -5.68 44.41 -39.65
N LEU A 598 -6.16 43.30 -39.10
CA LEU A 598 -7.15 42.43 -39.75
C LEU A 598 -8.47 43.16 -40.00
N LEU A 599 -8.92 44.01 -39.07
CA LEU A 599 -10.11 44.84 -39.25
C LEU A 599 -9.97 45.79 -40.44
N MET A 600 -8.84 46.50 -40.58
CA MET A 600 -8.60 47.40 -41.72
C MET A 600 -8.43 46.68 -43.06
N LEU A 601 -8.03 45.41 -43.05
CA LEU A 601 -7.87 44.57 -44.24
C LEU A 601 -9.14 43.76 -44.59
N SER A 602 -10.20 43.82 -43.77
CA SER A 602 -11.45 43.09 -43.94
C SER A 602 -12.60 44.07 -44.16
N GLY A 603 -13.57 43.72 -45.01
CA GLY A 603 -14.73 44.57 -45.29
C GLY A 603 -14.75 45.27 -46.66
N GLY A 604 -13.83 44.91 -47.57
CA GLY A 604 -13.82 45.38 -48.96
C GLY A 604 -13.25 46.79 -49.16
N ASN A 605 -13.24 47.64 -48.12
CA ASN A 605 -12.47 48.88 -48.06
C ASN A 605 -11.94 49.12 -46.63
N VAL A 606 -10.94 50.00 -46.50
CA VAL A 606 -10.30 50.31 -45.23
C VAL A 606 -11.21 51.11 -44.30
N GLU A 607 -12.07 51.99 -44.83
CA GLU A 607 -12.96 52.86 -44.03
C GLU A 607 -13.89 52.06 -43.10
N VAL A 608 -14.49 51.00 -43.62
CA VAL A 608 -15.43 50.12 -42.91
C VAL A 608 -14.77 49.44 -41.70
N GLY A 609 -13.47 49.12 -41.79
CA GLY A 609 -12.68 48.57 -40.68
C GLY A 609 -11.99 49.61 -39.78
N PHE A 610 -11.67 50.79 -40.31
CA PHE A 610 -10.79 51.77 -39.67
C PHE A 610 -11.31 52.26 -38.33
N GLY A 611 -12.61 52.60 -38.22
CA GLY A 611 -13.19 53.11 -36.97
C GLY A 611 -13.06 52.14 -35.79
N ASN A 612 -13.19 50.83 -36.04
CA ASN A 612 -13.02 49.80 -35.02
C ASN A 612 -11.54 49.57 -34.68
N ALA A 613 -10.67 49.53 -35.69
CA ALA A 613 -9.23 49.44 -35.48
C ALA A 613 -8.66 50.63 -34.69
N PHE A 614 -9.11 51.85 -35.01
CA PHE A 614 -8.74 53.08 -34.32
C PHE A 614 -9.10 53.05 -32.82
N ARG A 615 -10.34 52.65 -32.49
CA ARG A 615 -10.79 52.47 -31.10
C ARG A 615 -9.92 51.48 -30.32
N ILE A 616 -9.50 50.38 -30.97
CA ILE A 616 -8.60 49.38 -30.36
C ILE A 616 -7.20 49.97 -30.13
N ILE A 617 -6.65 50.69 -31.11
CA ILE A 617 -5.34 51.34 -30.98
C ILE A 617 -5.33 52.33 -29.81
N GLN A 618 -6.39 53.13 -29.66
CA GLN A 618 -6.53 54.08 -28.54
C GLN A 618 -6.74 53.40 -27.18
N GLU A 619 -7.73 52.51 -27.03
CA GLU A 619 -8.08 51.87 -25.74
C GLU A 619 -6.92 51.03 -25.17
N PHE A 620 -6.13 50.37 -26.04
CA PHE A 620 -4.98 49.56 -25.62
C PHE A 620 -3.61 50.25 -25.76
N GLN A 621 -3.58 51.53 -26.17
CA GLN A 621 -2.36 52.33 -26.35
C GLN A 621 -1.33 51.61 -27.25
N LEU A 622 -1.80 51.11 -28.40
CA LEU A 622 -0.95 50.37 -29.34
C LEU A 622 -0.08 51.34 -30.17
N PRO A 623 1.12 50.93 -30.62
CA PRO A 623 2.01 51.76 -31.43
C PRO A 623 1.45 51.98 -32.85
N ALA A 624 0.56 52.96 -32.99
CA ALA A 624 -0.25 53.25 -34.17
C ALA A 624 0.53 53.24 -35.50
N LEU A 625 1.67 53.96 -35.55
CA LEU A 625 2.57 54.01 -36.71
C LEU A 625 2.98 52.62 -37.21
N THR A 626 3.25 51.68 -36.31
CA THR A 626 3.65 50.30 -36.69
C THR A 626 2.49 49.48 -37.21
N VAL A 627 1.27 49.72 -36.71
CA VAL A 627 0.05 49.05 -37.16
C VAL A 627 -0.31 49.54 -38.56
N TYR A 628 -0.40 50.86 -38.76
CA TYR A 628 -0.74 51.45 -40.06
C TYR A 628 0.30 51.14 -41.13
N THR A 629 1.60 51.20 -40.81
CA THR A 629 2.68 50.81 -41.74
C THR A 629 2.55 49.34 -42.17
N ARG A 630 2.21 48.42 -41.25
CA ARG A 630 1.99 47.00 -41.55
C ARG A 630 0.77 46.76 -42.44
N VAL A 631 -0.31 47.50 -42.21
CA VAL A 631 -1.52 47.46 -43.06
C VAL A 631 -1.23 48.00 -44.45
N ALA A 632 -0.60 49.17 -44.55
CA ALA A 632 -0.20 49.78 -45.82
C ALA A 632 0.66 48.82 -46.66
N ARG A 633 1.64 48.15 -46.05
CA ARG A 633 2.47 47.14 -46.72
C ARG A 633 1.66 45.94 -47.23
N ARG A 634 0.67 45.44 -46.48
CA ARG A 634 -0.20 44.36 -46.95
C ARG A 634 -1.14 44.79 -48.08
N LEU A 635 -1.69 45.99 -48.03
CA LEU A 635 -2.47 46.56 -49.14
C LEU A 635 -1.63 46.69 -50.41
N VAL A 636 -0.34 47.02 -50.29
CA VAL A 636 0.62 46.98 -51.40
C VAL A 636 0.83 45.57 -51.95
N GLU A 637 1.05 44.58 -51.08
CA GLU A 637 1.20 43.17 -51.46
C GLU A 637 -0.06 42.64 -52.21
N GLU A 638 -1.25 43.05 -51.77
CA GLU A 638 -2.55 42.73 -52.39
C GLU A 638 -2.92 43.67 -53.56
N ARG A 639 -2.01 44.57 -53.97
CA ARG A 639 -2.12 45.53 -55.09
C ARG A 639 -3.24 46.59 -54.97
N GLN A 640 -3.70 46.88 -53.77
CA GLN A 640 -4.76 47.85 -53.47
C GLN A 640 -4.21 49.24 -53.10
N LEU A 641 -3.51 49.91 -54.03
CA LEU A 641 -2.89 51.22 -53.76
C LEU A 641 -3.90 52.32 -53.42
N HIS A 642 -5.13 52.27 -53.95
CA HIS A 642 -6.19 53.22 -53.61
C HIS A 642 -6.59 53.13 -52.13
N GLU A 643 -6.62 51.93 -51.56
CA GLU A 643 -6.92 51.73 -50.14
C GLU A 643 -5.82 52.26 -49.22
N VAL A 644 -4.56 52.31 -49.69
CA VAL A 644 -3.48 52.99 -48.95
C VAL A 644 -3.68 54.51 -48.96
N GLU A 645 -4.14 55.09 -50.06
CA GLU A 645 -4.52 56.51 -50.10
C GLU A 645 -5.67 56.83 -49.15
N THR A 646 -6.66 55.94 -49.04
CA THR A 646 -7.79 56.02 -48.10
C THR A 646 -7.32 55.86 -46.65
N LEU A 647 -6.42 54.91 -46.36
CA LEU A 647 -5.80 54.75 -45.04
C LEU A 647 -5.08 56.04 -44.60
N LEU A 648 -4.27 56.65 -45.47
CA LEU A 648 -3.56 57.89 -45.16
C LEU A 648 -4.52 59.06 -44.90
N ARG A 649 -5.63 59.16 -45.67
CA ARG A 649 -6.70 60.13 -45.38
C ARG A 649 -7.24 59.91 -43.97
N ASN A 650 -7.70 58.70 -43.67
CA ASN A 650 -8.33 58.36 -42.40
C ASN A 650 -7.39 58.60 -41.21
N VAL A 651 -6.10 58.26 -41.34
CA VAL A 651 -5.08 58.57 -40.33
C VAL A 651 -4.93 60.08 -40.14
N SER A 652 -4.89 60.87 -41.22
CA SER A 652 -4.77 62.33 -41.14
C SER A 652 -6.01 63.03 -40.56
N GLU A 653 -7.21 62.50 -40.83
CA GLU A 653 -8.49 63.03 -40.32
C GLU A 653 -8.76 62.60 -38.88
N SER A 654 -8.14 61.50 -38.41
CA SER A 654 -8.30 60.99 -37.03
C SER A 654 -7.75 61.91 -35.93
N GLY A 655 -6.91 62.89 -36.28
CA GLY A 655 -6.35 63.88 -35.36
C GLY A 655 -5.39 63.34 -34.29
N SER A 656 -5.05 62.04 -34.30
CA SER A 656 -4.19 61.41 -33.28
C SER A 656 -2.83 60.96 -33.78
N ALA A 657 -2.50 61.21 -35.05
CA ALA A 657 -1.22 60.87 -35.65
C ALA A 657 -0.48 62.17 -36.01
N ASP A 658 0.83 62.21 -35.78
CA ASP A 658 1.60 63.39 -36.16
C ASP A 658 1.69 63.49 -37.69
N PRO A 659 1.82 64.70 -38.27
CA PRO A 659 2.03 64.84 -39.72
C PRO A 659 3.22 64.04 -40.24
N SER A 660 4.25 63.83 -39.41
CA SER A 660 5.40 62.97 -39.68
C SER A 660 5.08 61.47 -39.75
N ASP A 661 4.03 60.99 -39.09
CA ASP A 661 3.61 59.59 -39.15
C ASP A 661 3.01 59.28 -40.52
N CYS A 662 2.17 60.18 -41.05
CA CYS A 662 1.62 60.07 -42.41
C CYS A 662 2.74 60.04 -43.46
N ASP A 663 3.72 60.94 -43.34
CA ASP A 663 4.89 60.97 -44.22
C ASP A 663 5.75 59.70 -44.10
N SER A 664 5.86 59.12 -42.89
CA SER A 664 6.63 57.89 -42.63
C SER A 664 5.92 56.64 -43.18
N ILE A 665 4.61 56.52 -43.01
CA ILE A 665 3.79 55.44 -43.59
C ILE A 665 3.84 55.51 -45.11
N ALA A 666 3.69 56.71 -45.70
CA ALA A 666 3.78 56.91 -47.13
C ALA A 666 5.18 56.52 -47.66
N LEU A 667 6.26 56.93 -46.99
CA LEU A 667 7.63 56.59 -47.37
C LEU A 667 7.93 55.08 -47.27
N ASP A 668 7.51 54.39 -46.20
CA ASP A 668 7.67 52.94 -46.09
C ASP A 668 6.85 52.18 -47.15
N THR A 669 5.65 52.69 -47.46
CA THR A 669 4.85 52.20 -48.59
C THR A 669 5.63 52.35 -49.90
N VAL A 670 6.19 53.52 -50.21
CA VAL A 670 7.01 53.73 -51.43
C VAL A 670 8.20 52.76 -51.48
N ARG A 671 8.88 52.51 -50.36
CA ARG A 671 9.97 51.50 -50.27
C ARG A 671 9.47 50.09 -50.61
N ALA A 672 8.28 49.71 -50.14
CA ALA A 672 7.69 48.39 -50.42
C ALA A 672 7.19 48.23 -51.87
N VAL A 673 6.76 49.31 -52.54
CA VAL A 673 6.18 49.30 -53.90
C VAL A 673 7.27 49.33 -55.00
N ALA A 674 8.56 49.20 -54.68
CA ALA A 674 9.70 49.47 -55.56
C ALA A 674 9.79 48.70 -56.91
N ALA A 675 8.86 47.78 -57.20
CA ALA A 675 8.74 47.04 -58.46
C ALA A 675 7.39 47.24 -59.20
N ALA A 676 6.52 48.16 -58.77
CA ALA A 676 5.19 48.38 -59.36
C ALA A 676 5.01 49.76 -60.03
N THR A 677 3.83 49.98 -60.61
CA THR A 677 3.51 50.97 -61.64
C THR A 677 3.81 52.44 -61.26
N VAL A 678 4.72 53.05 -62.03
CA VAL A 678 5.33 54.39 -61.83
C VAL A 678 4.33 55.57 -61.68
N LYS A 679 3.06 55.38 -62.07
CA LYS A 679 2.03 56.43 -62.11
C LYS A 679 1.16 56.48 -60.85
N GLU A 680 0.88 55.35 -60.21
CA GLU A 680 0.01 55.29 -59.02
C GLU A 680 0.76 55.78 -57.77
N ILE A 681 2.08 55.56 -57.74
CA ILE A 681 2.97 56.02 -56.67
C ILE A 681 3.10 57.56 -56.63
N GLU A 682 2.87 58.26 -57.76
CA GLU A 682 2.97 59.74 -57.80
C GLU A 682 1.96 60.42 -56.87
N ASN A 683 0.72 59.93 -56.83
CA ASN A 683 -0.31 60.46 -55.94
C ASN A 683 0.11 60.33 -54.46
N LEU A 684 0.72 59.19 -54.10
CA LEU A 684 1.20 58.93 -52.76
C LEU A 684 2.35 59.87 -52.37
N ILE A 685 3.34 60.06 -53.26
CA ILE A 685 4.47 60.97 -53.04
C ILE A 685 4.00 62.43 -52.96
N MET A 686 2.98 62.80 -53.74
CA MET A 686 2.42 64.16 -53.71
C MET A 686 1.81 64.50 -52.35
N LYS A 687 1.23 63.52 -51.64
CA LYS A 687 0.67 63.70 -50.28
C LYS A 687 1.73 63.85 -49.17
N ILE A 688 3.00 63.48 -49.42
CA ILE A 688 4.09 63.68 -48.46
C ILE A 688 4.37 65.18 -48.27
N LYS A 689 4.34 65.65 -47.02
CA LYS A 689 4.54 67.06 -46.62
C LYS A 689 6.01 67.35 -46.31
N ASN A 690 6.72 66.44 -45.65
CA ASN A 690 8.14 66.59 -45.32
C ASN A 690 9.01 66.48 -46.59
N ASN A 691 9.68 67.59 -46.93
CA ASN A 691 10.56 67.68 -48.09
C ASN A 691 11.67 66.62 -48.12
N SER A 692 12.26 66.26 -46.98
CA SER A 692 13.31 65.22 -46.92
C SER A 692 12.76 63.83 -47.25
N ALA A 693 11.61 63.46 -46.69
CA ALA A 693 10.92 62.20 -47.01
C ALA A 693 10.46 62.17 -48.48
N LYS A 694 10.06 63.33 -49.04
CA LYS A 694 9.65 63.47 -50.44
C LYS A 694 10.82 63.31 -51.41
N ILE A 695 12.00 63.83 -51.08
CA ILE A 695 13.25 63.61 -51.83
C ILE A 695 13.62 62.12 -51.82
N GLU A 696 13.58 61.47 -50.65
CA GLU A 696 13.87 60.04 -50.53
C GLU A 696 12.89 59.18 -51.34
N ALA A 697 11.59 59.47 -51.28
CA ALA A 697 10.58 58.78 -52.08
C ALA A 697 10.80 58.94 -53.60
N HIS A 698 11.16 60.14 -54.07
CA HIS A 698 11.52 60.36 -55.48
C HIS A 698 12.81 59.64 -55.90
N LEU A 699 13.80 59.52 -55.01
CA LEU A 699 15.04 58.76 -55.23
C LEU A 699 14.76 57.26 -55.38
N LEU A 700 13.91 56.70 -54.51
CA LEU A 700 13.50 55.29 -54.56
C LEU A 700 12.77 54.95 -55.87
N CYS A 701 11.95 55.86 -56.38
CA CYS A 701 11.26 55.71 -57.68
C CYS A 701 12.11 56.09 -58.91
N GLY A 702 13.42 56.38 -58.76
CA GLY A 702 14.30 56.75 -59.88
C GLY A 702 14.02 58.11 -60.53
N LYS A 703 13.16 58.95 -59.94
CA LYS A 703 12.75 60.26 -60.49
C LYS A 703 13.69 61.37 -60.02
N LEU A 704 14.96 61.25 -60.41
CA LEU A 704 16.06 62.10 -59.92
C LEU A 704 15.85 63.60 -60.18
N ARG A 705 15.24 63.97 -61.32
CA ARG A 705 14.89 65.37 -61.64
C ARG A 705 13.86 65.95 -60.65
N ALA A 706 12.88 65.16 -60.21
CA ALA A 706 11.90 65.59 -59.22
C ALA A 706 12.53 65.71 -57.82
N ALA A 707 13.36 64.74 -57.43
CA ALA A 707 14.15 64.79 -56.20
C ALA A 707 15.01 66.07 -56.13
N TYR A 708 15.74 66.38 -57.20
CA TYR A 708 16.59 67.57 -57.32
C TYR A 708 15.80 68.88 -57.17
N LEU A 709 14.63 68.99 -57.83
CA LEU A 709 13.78 70.19 -57.75
C LEU A 709 13.19 70.45 -56.35
N VAL A 710 13.12 69.43 -55.48
CA VAL A 710 12.76 69.59 -54.06
C VAL A 710 14.00 69.86 -53.21
N ALA A 711 15.12 69.15 -53.46
CA ALA A 711 16.37 69.31 -52.71
C ALA A 711 16.97 70.72 -52.81
N VAL A 712 16.97 71.33 -53.99
CA VAL A 712 17.50 72.70 -54.22
C VAL A 712 16.67 73.78 -53.50
N LYS A 713 15.45 73.48 -53.06
CA LYS A 713 14.58 74.40 -52.30
C LYS A 713 14.79 74.32 -50.79
N LEU A 714 15.65 73.44 -50.30
CA LEU A 714 16.01 73.33 -48.88
C LEU A 714 17.06 74.37 -48.47
N PRO A 715 17.23 74.65 -47.17
CA PRO A 715 18.34 75.45 -46.67
C PRO A 715 19.69 74.86 -47.10
N SER A 716 20.65 75.72 -47.47
CA SER A 716 21.91 75.35 -48.16
C SER A 716 22.62 74.12 -47.58
N ARG A 717 22.69 74.00 -46.25
CA ARG A 717 23.35 72.90 -45.54
C ARG A 717 22.70 71.52 -45.80
N ASP A 718 21.38 71.44 -45.86
CA ASP A 718 20.66 70.19 -46.13
C ASP A 718 20.53 69.94 -47.64
N ALA A 719 20.39 71.01 -48.43
CA ALA A 719 20.38 70.95 -49.89
C ALA A 719 21.65 70.29 -50.45
N SER A 720 22.85 70.74 -50.02
CA SER A 720 24.12 70.14 -50.46
C SER A 720 24.25 68.66 -50.14
N ARG A 721 23.77 68.21 -48.97
CA ARG A 721 23.75 66.79 -48.59
C ARG A 721 22.85 65.98 -49.52
N TRP A 722 21.63 66.45 -49.78
CA TRP A 722 20.69 65.75 -50.65
C TRP A 722 21.10 65.77 -52.12
N VAL A 723 21.65 66.88 -52.63
CA VAL A 723 22.14 66.98 -54.01
C VAL A 723 23.32 66.04 -54.25
N GLU A 724 24.24 65.89 -53.29
CA GLU A 724 25.32 64.88 -53.38
C GLU A 724 24.78 63.43 -53.34
N THR A 725 23.73 63.16 -52.56
CA THR A 725 23.05 61.85 -52.57
C THR A 725 22.36 61.59 -53.93
N ILE A 726 21.71 62.60 -54.52
CA ILE A 726 21.11 62.50 -55.85
C ILE A 726 22.18 62.28 -56.93
N ARG A 727 23.33 62.97 -56.85
CA ARG A 727 24.46 62.81 -57.79
C ARG A 727 24.98 61.37 -57.80
N LYS A 728 25.21 60.77 -56.63
CA LYS A 728 25.62 59.37 -56.50
C LYS A 728 24.60 58.42 -57.14
N ARG A 729 23.31 58.61 -56.83
CA ARG A 729 22.23 57.79 -57.41
C ARG A 729 22.05 58.01 -58.91
N ALA A 730 22.38 59.19 -59.44
CA ALA A 730 22.40 59.47 -60.87
C ALA A 730 23.54 58.76 -61.60
N ALA A 731 24.72 58.66 -60.99
CA ALA A 731 25.83 57.86 -61.52
C ALA A 731 25.50 56.35 -61.53
N GLU A 732 24.90 55.83 -60.45
CA GLU A 732 24.44 54.43 -60.36
C GLU A 732 23.35 54.05 -61.39
N LEU A 733 22.56 55.03 -61.84
CA LEU A 733 21.49 54.85 -62.83
C LEU A 733 21.88 55.39 -64.23
N GLU A 734 23.17 55.65 -64.46
CA GLU A 734 23.76 56.13 -65.72
C GLU A 734 23.12 57.43 -66.30
N GLN A 735 22.48 58.24 -65.46
CA GLN A 735 21.82 59.49 -65.86
C GLN A 735 22.82 60.67 -65.91
N ALA A 736 23.73 60.66 -66.90
CA ALA A 736 24.80 61.65 -67.06
C ALA A 736 24.33 63.13 -66.93
N VAL A 737 23.20 63.47 -67.54
CA VAL A 737 22.61 64.84 -67.49
C VAL A 737 22.28 65.27 -66.05
N MET A 738 21.85 64.34 -65.18
CA MET A 738 21.57 64.65 -63.78
C MET A 738 22.84 64.75 -62.93
N VAL A 739 23.89 63.98 -63.27
CA VAL A 739 25.21 64.10 -62.62
C VAL A 739 25.79 65.50 -62.86
N GLU A 740 25.86 65.94 -64.12
CA GLU A 740 26.36 67.27 -64.50
C GLU A 740 25.56 68.41 -63.82
N LEU A 741 24.23 68.27 -63.78
CA LEU A 741 23.34 69.24 -63.13
C LEU A 741 23.63 69.37 -61.62
N CYS A 742 23.85 68.25 -60.94
CA CYS A 742 24.18 68.25 -59.52
C CYS A 742 25.60 68.78 -59.24
N GLU A 743 26.59 68.45 -60.07
CA GLU A 743 27.97 68.94 -59.93
C GLU A 743 28.05 70.45 -60.13
N ARG A 744 27.32 70.99 -61.12
CA ARG A 744 27.20 72.44 -61.35
C ARG A 744 26.50 73.19 -60.21
N TRP A 745 25.59 72.53 -59.49
CA TRP A 745 24.94 73.12 -58.32
C TRP A 745 25.87 73.10 -57.10
N LEU A 746 26.55 71.98 -56.85
CA LEU A 746 27.50 71.84 -55.75
C LEU A 746 28.70 72.79 -55.89
N SER A 747 29.23 73.01 -57.11
CA SER A 747 30.32 73.95 -57.36
C SER A 747 29.92 75.43 -57.23
N THR A 748 28.62 75.75 -57.19
CA THR A 748 28.11 77.13 -57.04
C THR A 748 27.60 77.44 -55.64
N HIS A 749 27.31 76.42 -54.81
CA HIS A 749 26.70 76.57 -53.48
C HIS A 749 27.44 75.83 -52.34
N GLY A 750 28.51 75.08 -52.64
CA GLY A 750 29.20 74.21 -51.67
C GLY A 750 30.09 74.91 -50.63
N ASP A 751 30.58 76.13 -50.92
CA ASP A 751 31.64 76.78 -50.14
C ASP A 751 31.17 77.58 -48.90
N THR A 752 29.96 77.34 -48.39
CA THR A 752 29.42 78.03 -47.19
C THR A 752 29.28 77.12 -45.98
N ALA A 753 30.39 76.53 -45.53
CA ALA A 753 30.50 75.87 -44.23
C ALA A 753 31.82 76.28 -43.52
N PRO A 754 31.77 76.96 -42.35
CA PRO A 754 32.99 77.27 -41.59
C PRO A 754 33.57 76.01 -40.93
N PRO A 755 34.91 75.94 -40.73
CA PRO A 755 35.56 74.76 -40.17
C PRO A 755 35.22 74.53 -38.68
N PRO A 756 35.25 73.28 -38.21
CA PRO A 756 34.94 72.95 -36.82
C PRO A 756 36.09 73.31 -35.88
N GLY A 757 35.94 74.37 -35.08
CA GLY A 757 36.84 74.61 -33.95
C GLY A 757 37.01 76.06 -33.50
N GLN A 758 36.07 76.58 -32.70
CA GLN A 758 36.36 77.47 -31.56
C GLN A 758 35.13 77.53 -30.63
N SER A 759 35.37 77.75 -29.34
CA SER A 759 34.49 77.35 -28.24
C SER A 759 33.47 78.38 -27.77
N LYS A 760 32.30 77.89 -27.34
CA LYS A 760 31.74 78.16 -25.99
C LYS A 760 30.63 77.17 -25.64
#